data_AF-A0A7I7UN68-F1
#
_entry.id   AF-A0A7I7UN68-F1
#
_cell.length_a   1.000
_cell.length_b   1.000
_cell.length_c   1.000
_cell.angle_alpha   90.00
_cell.angle_beta   90.00
_cell.angle_gamma   90.00
#
_symmetry.space_group_name_H-M   'P 1'
#
loop_
_entity.id
_entity.type
_entity.pdbx_description
1 polymer ?
#
loop_
_entity_poly.entity_id
_entity_poly.type
_entity_poly.pdbx_seq_one_letter_code
_entity_poly.pdbx_strand_id
1 'polypeptide(L)'
;MRHTDRIVRSDDDTILCSTAFGEAAEVMAAGEDGHRTRRRWVRAGAVAAGLSVALVAGQGVAAAEPSDTGTDSATASEVAPKAGSSDEDHSSTGSAQHSTTTSSPDEGPKSMVSAQQNGGGSSDETDAKAEDETDSDTDDVEETEDTDTDTDDVEPGIEVDDQDDTNTAPPLNSRSRSTPTSASASHDDTTGAATSPVPSNALRFAGSDSKPGTAQYSSPLNPLLQAAHQLGAQSIGNPASPSVGAGILFHVNTMFAVGGRCGLICNGAAGTEANPHGVGGGWLFGNGGAGWSSTTPGVAGGNGGNGGLFWGHGGNGGNGGAGAAGGRGGNAGLLFGNGGTGGAGGAGLSGTAGVTGVNGGRGGDGTAGGDGGAGGNAGLWWGYGGNGGSGGAGGNGGAGAHGVDAAEDSGDDGGVGGNGGTGGTGGAGGAGGTGSLMFGHGGDGGAGGAAGSGGAGGFGGTGGASVITLPGGKLTDSGAAGGAGGIGGAAGLAGIGGSGGAGGLFGQAGLDGAIGAFGTVGADGGIGGAGGLGGRLPIIDLDTATPEQLKLIALMKELGLPIQAVTGIQLEDVDGRLVGPLNAYLYNPVIGQAIFNVGNTFASSSLPARVKEIIILSVGGQWGSEYELYAHVKAAQLYGIDAEAIDSLANGQAPAGLTGNELVAAQFVQELVSTHRVSDATYAAAVEAFGQAGVVDMANLAGTYLGASALLNAFEVQGPDQFAAPIPPAPPSPVPPSDEYGLGGRLPLLDLSTATPAQLELAAQIKAVAIPTQQATGIQLLSPEGQLIGPLNSYLYNPTIGGALFDVGNAFAASTLSPRVKEIIILSVGGQWGSGYELYAHKLAAQMVGVPQDAIDALASGEPAVGLSGDELIAAQFVQELVSTYRVSNDTYHAAEAAFGQRGLVDLVNLAGTYLGASATLNVFAIPVPPEQP
;
A
#
# COMPACT_ATOMS: atom_id res chain seq x y z
N MET A 1 56.28 43.37 48.42
CA MET A 1 56.32 44.21 49.64
C MET A 1 55.26 43.70 50.61
N ARG A 2 55.48 43.82 51.93
CA ARG A 2 54.52 43.89 53.07
C ARG A 2 53.06 43.38 52.83
N HIS A 3 52.63 42.27 53.46
CA HIS A 3 51.91 42.19 54.78
C HIS A 3 50.37 42.28 54.63
N THR A 4 49.47 41.74 55.48
CA THR A 4 49.47 40.77 56.63
C THR A 4 47.99 40.47 57.02
N ASP A 5 47.57 39.37 57.66
CA ASP A 5 48.02 37.96 57.66
C ASP A 5 46.99 37.05 58.42
N ARG A 6 46.54 35.97 57.78
CA ARG A 6 46.34 34.58 58.28
C ARG A 6 45.97 34.31 59.78
N ILE A 7 44.86 33.59 60.04
CA ILE A 7 44.52 32.76 61.24
C ILE A 7 43.14 32.04 60.99
N VAL A 8 42.72 30.93 61.65
CA VAL A 8 43.28 29.55 61.76
C VAL A 8 42.20 28.58 62.35
N ARG A 9 42.09 27.35 61.78
CA ARG A 9 41.47 26.07 62.26
C ARG A 9 40.22 26.01 63.17
N SER A 10 39.28 25.15 62.75
CA SER A 10 38.88 23.88 63.41
C SER A 10 38.23 22.99 62.33
N ASP A 11 38.75 21.83 61.94
CA ASP A 11 38.72 20.49 62.62
C ASP A 11 37.36 19.78 62.39
N ASP A 12 37.43 18.56 61.82
CA ASP A 12 36.45 17.44 61.65
C ASP A 12 34.93 17.75 61.50
N ASP A 13 34.19 17.16 60.56
CA ASP A 13 33.81 15.74 60.67
C ASP A 13 33.37 15.08 59.33
N THR A 14 33.39 13.74 59.32
CA THR A 14 32.88 12.89 58.22
C THR A 14 31.35 12.82 58.23
N ILE A 15 30.68 13.07 57.08
CA ILE A 15 29.24 12.78 56.93
C ILE A 15 29.01 11.88 55.70
N LEU A 16 28.24 10.81 55.94
CA LEU A 16 27.83 9.81 54.96
C LEU A 16 26.87 10.42 53.92
N CYS A 17 27.08 10.11 52.64
CA CYS A 17 26.07 10.35 51.60
C CYS A 17 25.25 9.08 51.40
N SER A 18 24.01 9.06 51.93
CA SER A 18 23.07 7.96 51.74
C SER A 18 21.62 8.43 51.91
N THR A 19 20.72 7.90 51.08
CA THR A 19 19.24 7.94 51.21
C THR A 19 18.58 9.31 51.35
N ALA A 20 17.97 9.79 50.25
CA ALA A 20 17.04 10.92 50.25
C ALA A 20 15.95 10.81 49.15
N PHE A 21 15.25 9.66 49.09
CA PHE A 21 13.98 9.51 48.37
C PHE A 21 13.02 8.72 49.26
N GLY A 22 11.86 9.31 49.58
CA GLY A 22 10.84 8.69 50.43
C GLY A 22 9.79 9.69 50.94
N GLU A 23 8.53 9.30 50.80
CA GLU A 23 7.32 9.83 51.47
C GLU A 23 6.99 11.34 51.32
N ALA A 24 5.90 11.61 50.58
CA ALA A 24 5.08 12.81 50.74
C ALA A 24 3.59 12.43 50.59
N ALA A 25 2.97 11.96 51.68
CA ALA A 25 1.54 11.64 51.73
C ALA A 25 0.89 12.18 53.01
N GLU A 26 -0.39 12.56 52.89
CA GLU A 26 -1.33 12.92 53.97
C GLU A 26 -0.87 13.82 55.14
N VAL A 27 -1.07 15.14 55.00
CA VAL A 27 -1.66 15.96 56.07
C VAL A 27 -2.63 16.98 55.46
N MET A 28 -3.88 17.02 55.94
CA MET A 28 -4.61 18.24 56.39
C MET A 28 -6.10 17.95 56.64
N ALA A 29 -6.52 17.97 57.92
CA ALA A 29 -7.93 17.94 58.30
C ALA A 29 -8.17 18.57 59.69
N ALA A 30 -8.77 19.78 59.71
CA ALA A 30 -9.63 20.33 60.78
C ALA A 30 -9.99 21.80 60.48
N GLY A 31 -11.25 22.20 60.67
CA GLY A 31 -11.70 23.58 60.49
C GLY A 31 -13.19 23.70 60.13
N GLU A 32 -14.06 23.65 61.13
CA GLU A 32 -15.52 23.86 60.98
C GLU A 32 -15.81 25.37 60.74
N ASP A 33 -16.86 25.81 60.04
CA ASP A 33 -18.29 25.57 60.34
C ASP A 33 -19.19 26.18 59.21
N GLY A 34 -20.51 25.96 59.23
CA GLY A 34 -21.47 26.87 58.58
C GLY A 34 -22.36 26.35 57.43
N HIS A 35 -23.63 26.08 57.76
CA HIS A 35 -24.84 26.22 56.93
C HIS A 35 -25.08 25.33 55.66
N ARG A 36 -26.02 24.39 55.88
CA ARG A 36 -26.73 23.55 54.90
C ARG A 36 -27.28 24.27 53.67
N THR A 37 -27.06 23.70 52.48
CA THR A 37 -28.17 23.30 51.57
C THR A 37 -27.86 21.95 50.94
N ARG A 38 -28.85 21.04 50.88
CA ARG A 38 -28.67 19.72 50.25
C ARG A 38 -29.10 19.78 48.78
N ARG A 39 -28.16 19.67 47.84
CA ARG A 39 -28.44 19.28 46.45
C ARG A 39 -27.77 17.94 46.16
N ARG A 40 -28.59 16.94 45.87
CA ARG A 40 -28.19 15.55 45.61
C ARG A 40 -27.86 15.40 44.13
N TRP A 41 -26.60 15.62 43.75
CA TRP A 41 -26.14 15.28 42.40
C TRP A 41 -26.14 13.76 42.23
N VAL A 42 -27.16 13.25 41.56
CA VAL A 42 -27.16 11.90 41.00
C VAL A 42 -26.29 11.95 39.75
N ARG A 43 -25.16 11.24 39.74
CA ARG A 43 -24.48 10.91 38.48
C ARG A 43 -25.41 10.01 37.67
N ALA A 44 -25.93 10.52 36.57
CA ALA A 44 -26.74 9.79 35.59
C ALA A 44 -26.07 9.93 34.22
N GLY A 45 -26.22 8.92 33.37
CA GLY A 45 -25.67 8.94 32.01
C GLY A 45 -24.18 8.60 31.92
N ALA A 46 -23.81 7.37 32.28
CA ALA A 46 -22.65 6.75 31.64
C ALA A 46 -23.08 6.40 30.21
N VAL A 47 -22.55 7.11 29.21
CA VAL A 47 -22.78 6.79 27.80
C VAL A 47 -21.89 5.60 27.45
N ALA A 48 -22.49 4.51 26.97
CA ALA A 48 -21.74 3.39 26.44
C ALA A 48 -21.24 3.74 25.03
N ALA A 49 -19.92 3.93 24.90
CA ALA A 49 -19.21 3.92 23.63
C ALA A 49 -18.31 2.67 23.61
N GLY A 50 -18.19 2.02 22.45
CA GLY A 50 -17.51 0.73 22.34
C GLY A 50 -15.98 0.85 22.42
N LEU A 51 -15.35 -0.04 23.18
CA LEU A 51 -13.97 -0.45 22.92
C LEU A 51 -13.99 -1.44 21.75
N SER A 52 -13.04 -1.31 20.82
CA SER A 52 -12.96 -2.17 19.64
C SER A 52 -11.52 -2.59 19.34
N VAL A 53 -11.24 -3.89 19.52
CA VAL A 53 -10.51 -4.63 18.48
C VAL A 53 -11.34 -4.50 17.21
N ALA A 54 -10.72 -4.10 16.10
CA ALA A 54 -11.41 -3.30 15.10
C ALA A 54 -12.20 -4.12 14.05
N LEU A 55 -13.31 -4.73 14.46
CA LEU A 55 -14.35 -5.24 13.56
C LEU A 55 -15.65 -4.46 13.69
N VAL A 56 -16.02 -3.73 12.63
CA VAL A 56 -17.38 -3.23 12.43
C VAL A 56 -18.11 -4.18 11.48
N ALA A 57 -19.03 -4.98 12.02
CA ALA A 57 -19.91 -5.80 11.20
C ALA A 57 -20.87 -4.90 10.41
N GLY A 58 -20.72 -4.87 9.08
CA GLY A 58 -21.50 -3.98 8.22
C GLY A 58 -23.00 -4.32 8.20
N GLN A 59 -23.84 -3.32 8.50
CA GLN A 59 -25.26 -3.34 8.16
C GLN A 59 -25.52 -2.28 7.09
N GLY A 60 -25.91 -2.71 5.89
CA GLY A 60 -26.06 -1.83 4.74
C GLY A 60 -27.24 -0.87 4.88
N VAL A 61 -26.99 0.42 4.68
CA VAL A 61 -28.03 1.45 4.63
C VAL A 61 -28.70 1.44 3.25
N ALA A 62 -29.69 0.55 3.08
CA ALA A 62 -30.66 0.67 2.00
C ALA A 62 -31.66 1.78 2.34
N ALA A 63 -31.75 2.82 1.50
CA ALA A 63 -32.65 3.94 1.74
C ALA A 63 -34.12 3.60 1.41
N ALA A 64 -35.03 3.90 2.33
CA ALA A 64 -36.48 3.93 2.10
C ALA A 64 -37.19 4.88 3.08
N GLU A 65 -38.20 5.61 2.60
CA GLU A 65 -39.11 6.42 3.42
C GLU A 65 -40.17 5.55 4.13
N PRO A 66 -40.85 6.03 5.20
CA PRO A 66 -41.56 5.17 6.13
C PRO A 66 -43.04 4.91 5.80
N SER A 67 -43.47 3.63 5.83
CA SER A 67 -44.90 3.28 6.06
C SER A 67 -45.13 1.88 6.67
N ASP A 68 -45.34 1.88 8.00
CA ASP A 68 -46.41 1.17 8.75
C ASP A 68 -46.59 -0.38 8.78
N THR A 69 -46.89 -0.89 9.99
CA THR A 69 -47.39 -2.23 10.39
C THR A 69 -46.65 -3.54 10.03
N GLY A 70 -46.74 -4.58 10.90
CA GLY A 70 -46.72 -5.98 10.43
C GLY A 70 -46.10 -7.13 11.25
N THR A 71 -46.40 -7.28 12.56
CA THR A 71 -46.47 -8.56 13.34
C THR A 71 -45.63 -9.83 12.97
N ASP A 72 -44.90 -10.32 13.98
CA ASP A 72 -44.80 -11.71 14.45
C ASP A 72 -44.15 -12.87 13.63
N SER A 73 -43.08 -13.43 14.25
CA SER A 73 -42.79 -14.87 14.38
C SER A 73 -42.28 -15.69 13.16
N ALA A 74 -41.60 -16.84 13.31
CA ALA A 74 -40.67 -17.36 14.33
C ALA A 74 -40.04 -18.69 13.83
N THR A 75 -38.97 -19.16 14.49
CA THR A 75 -38.36 -20.52 14.40
C THR A 75 -37.67 -20.92 13.07
N ALA A 76 -36.83 -21.97 12.99
CA ALA A 76 -35.73 -22.47 13.86
C ALA A 76 -35.09 -23.72 13.21
N SER A 77 -33.85 -24.05 13.59
CA SER A 77 -33.25 -25.41 13.60
C SER A 77 -32.92 -26.06 12.21
N GLU A 78 -31.88 -26.91 11.99
CA GLU A 78 -30.62 -27.29 12.68
C GLU A 78 -29.89 -28.40 11.87
N VAL A 79 -28.79 -28.97 12.40
CA VAL A 79 -28.10 -30.23 11.98
C VAL A 79 -27.28 -30.13 10.67
N ALA A 80 -25.95 -30.03 10.67
CA ALA A 80 -24.86 -30.88 11.23
C ALA A 80 -24.42 -32.06 10.30
N PRO A 81 -23.13 -32.51 10.34
CA PRO A 81 -22.39 -32.83 9.10
C PRO A 81 -21.88 -34.29 8.97
N LYS A 82 -20.91 -34.53 8.08
CA LYS A 82 -20.12 -35.77 7.98
C LYS A 82 -18.68 -35.52 7.47
N ALA A 83 -17.76 -36.45 7.73
CA ALA A 83 -16.30 -36.23 7.67
C ALA A 83 -15.49 -37.38 7.01
N GLY A 84 -14.18 -37.15 6.86
CA GLY A 84 -13.12 -38.11 6.45
C GLY A 84 -12.39 -37.71 5.16
N SER A 85 -11.12 -38.08 4.92
CA SER A 85 -10.06 -38.72 5.75
C SER A 85 -8.72 -38.78 4.97
N SER A 86 -7.61 -39.18 5.63
CA SER A 86 -6.44 -39.92 5.06
C SER A 86 -5.54 -39.24 3.99
N ASP A 87 -4.23 -39.50 3.85
CA ASP A 87 -3.19 -40.20 4.68
C ASP A 87 -1.76 -39.95 4.12
N GLU A 88 -0.74 -40.33 4.92
CA GLU A 88 0.65 -40.80 4.56
C GLU A 88 1.73 -39.90 3.88
N ASP A 89 2.78 -39.63 4.67
CA ASP A 89 4.23 -39.85 4.43
C ASP A 89 4.83 -40.01 3.00
N HIS A 90 5.94 -39.29 2.73
CA HIS A 90 7.30 -39.87 2.89
C HIS A 90 8.46 -38.85 2.67
N SER A 91 9.71 -39.30 2.83
CA SER A 91 10.88 -38.44 3.13
C SER A 91 12.15 -38.67 2.27
N SER A 92 13.07 -37.70 2.39
CA SER A 92 14.55 -37.86 2.52
C SER A 92 15.52 -37.53 1.36
N THR A 93 16.67 -36.93 1.76
CA THR A 93 17.96 -36.76 1.04
C THR A 93 17.99 -35.84 -0.21
N GLY A 94 19.03 -35.03 -0.50
CA GLY A 94 20.20 -34.58 0.28
C GLY A 94 21.58 -34.98 -0.29
N SER A 95 22.45 -34.01 -0.67
CA SER A 95 23.93 -34.16 -0.73
C SER A 95 24.74 -32.91 -1.15
N ALA A 96 25.83 -32.66 -0.41
CA ALA A 96 27.19 -32.30 -0.85
C ALA A 96 27.50 -31.05 -1.73
N GLN A 97 28.03 -30.01 -1.06
CA GLN A 97 29.39 -29.47 -1.23
C GLN A 97 30.01 -29.24 -2.63
N HIS A 98 30.44 -27.99 -2.88
CA HIS A 98 31.77 -27.72 -3.45
C HIS A 98 32.42 -26.46 -2.87
N SER A 99 33.75 -26.35 -2.98
CA SER A 99 34.56 -25.25 -2.46
C SER A 99 35.65 -24.87 -3.47
N THR A 100 35.86 -23.56 -3.67
CA THR A 100 37.00 -23.01 -4.42
C THR A 100 37.43 -21.67 -3.83
N THR A 101 38.73 -21.50 -3.56
CA THR A 101 39.34 -20.31 -2.95
C THR A 101 40.23 -19.56 -3.95
N THR A 102 40.08 -18.22 -4.05
CA THR A 102 41.04 -17.21 -4.58
C THR A 102 40.30 -15.86 -4.74
N SER A 103 40.88 -14.66 -4.62
CA SER A 103 42.15 -14.16 -4.02
C SER A 103 42.19 -12.62 -4.15
N SER A 104 42.67 -11.87 -3.15
CA SER A 104 42.87 -10.41 -3.21
C SER A 104 43.96 -9.98 -4.22
N PRO A 105 43.96 -8.72 -4.71
CA PRO A 105 44.52 -7.56 -3.98
C PRO A 105 43.51 -6.37 -3.91
N ASP A 106 43.58 -5.35 -3.05
CA ASP A 106 44.69 -4.61 -2.38
C ASP A 106 45.50 -3.64 -3.28
N GLU A 107 45.07 -2.36 -3.36
CA GLU A 107 46.04 -1.25 -3.44
C GLU A 107 45.46 0.05 -2.84
N GLY A 108 46.29 0.77 -2.06
CA GLY A 108 45.93 1.98 -1.31
C GLY A 108 46.29 3.32 -1.99
N PRO A 109 45.97 4.46 -1.34
CA PRO A 109 45.64 5.71 -2.04
C PRO A 109 46.82 6.67 -2.27
N LYS A 110 46.58 7.70 -3.10
CA LYS A 110 47.45 8.90 -3.20
C LYS A 110 46.65 10.19 -3.13
N SER A 111 47.05 11.03 -2.17
CA SER A 111 46.55 12.40 -1.97
C SER A 111 47.11 13.37 -3.03
N MET A 112 46.35 14.44 -3.29
CA MET A 112 46.92 15.75 -3.62
C MET A 112 46.21 16.86 -2.85
N VAL A 113 46.95 17.93 -2.55
CA VAL A 113 46.50 19.12 -1.80
C VAL A 113 47.03 20.37 -2.49
N SER A 114 46.15 21.34 -2.79
CA SER A 114 46.53 22.74 -3.00
C SER A 114 45.30 23.65 -2.95
N ALA A 115 45.36 24.72 -2.16
CA ALA A 115 44.31 25.73 -2.06
C ALA A 115 44.62 26.98 -2.90
N GLN A 116 43.60 27.83 -3.15
CA GLN A 116 43.81 29.26 -3.39
C GLN A 116 42.62 30.10 -2.89
N GLN A 117 42.82 31.41 -2.70
CA GLN A 117 41.97 32.29 -1.88
C GLN A 117 41.46 33.54 -2.63
N ASN A 118 40.51 34.23 -1.99
CA ASN A 118 39.98 35.60 -2.25
C ASN A 118 39.06 35.72 -3.49
N GLY A 119 37.99 36.51 -3.49
CA GLY A 119 37.36 37.42 -2.50
C GLY A 119 36.41 38.39 -3.28
N GLY A 120 35.50 39.20 -2.71
CA GLY A 120 35.07 39.52 -1.34
C GLY A 120 34.21 40.81 -1.35
N GLY A 121 33.43 41.10 -0.30
CA GLY A 121 32.48 42.24 -0.20
C GLY A 121 31.01 41.77 -0.18
N SER A 122 30.08 42.21 0.69
CA SER A 122 29.75 43.57 1.21
C SER A 122 28.94 44.39 0.19
N SER A 123 27.75 44.97 0.48
CA SER A 123 27.16 45.34 1.79
C SER A 123 25.61 45.46 1.81
N ASP A 124 25.08 45.49 3.03
CA ASP A 124 23.89 46.21 3.54
C ASP A 124 22.43 45.82 3.18
N GLU A 125 21.68 45.77 4.28
CA GLU A 125 20.24 45.67 4.54
C GLU A 125 19.36 46.69 3.78
N THR A 126 18.06 46.40 3.67
CA THR A 126 17.01 47.27 4.28
C THR A 126 15.62 46.60 4.32
N ASP A 127 14.87 46.86 5.40
CA ASP A 127 13.44 46.51 5.52
C ASP A 127 12.56 47.30 4.53
N ALA A 128 11.39 46.75 4.14
CA ALA A 128 10.12 47.14 4.79
C ALA A 128 8.84 46.63 4.09
N LYS A 129 8.04 45.91 4.87
CA LYS A 129 6.56 45.92 4.99
C LYS A 129 5.67 46.37 3.80
N ALA A 130 4.73 45.46 3.52
CA ALA A 130 3.40 45.67 2.96
C ALA A 130 2.66 46.95 3.36
N GLU A 131 1.78 47.40 2.46
CA GLU A 131 0.48 47.99 2.80
C GLU A 131 -0.64 47.19 2.10
N ASP A 132 -1.83 47.26 2.67
CA ASP A 132 -3.11 46.67 2.26
C ASP A 132 -4.00 47.78 1.71
N GLU A 133 -4.75 47.54 0.62
CA GLU A 133 -6.10 48.09 0.45
C GLU A 133 -6.95 47.18 -0.47
N THR A 134 -8.19 46.96 -0.06
CA THR A 134 -9.31 46.40 -0.83
C THR A 134 -9.94 47.45 -1.74
N ASP A 135 -10.56 47.05 -2.87
CA ASP A 135 -12.02 46.78 -2.93
C ASP A 135 -12.61 46.76 -4.36
N SER A 136 -13.79 46.14 -4.46
CA SER A 136 -14.93 46.35 -5.38
C SER A 136 -14.86 46.22 -6.93
N ASP A 137 -15.89 45.51 -7.41
CA ASP A 137 -16.81 45.81 -8.54
C ASP A 137 -16.45 45.51 -10.02
N THR A 138 -16.91 44.32 -10.43
CA THR A 138 -17.86 44.03 -11.55
C THR A 138 -17.51 44.30 -13.02
N ASP A 139 -17.83 43.28 -13.83
CA ASP A 139 -18.49 43.30 -15.15
C ASP A 139 -17.99 44.26 -16.24
N ASP A 140 -17.48 43.68 -17.35
CA ASP A 140 -18.34 43.47 -18.52
C ASP A 140 -17.75 42.46 -19.52
N VAL A 141 -18.58 41.97 -20.46
CA VAL A 141 -18.20 41.04 -21.55
C VAL A 141 -18.57 41.65 -22.90
N GLU A 142 -17.61 41.83 -23.80
CA GLU A 142 -17.84 41.81 -25.26
C GLU A 142 -16.67 41.16 -26.02
N GLU A 143 -16.98 40.52 -27.14
CA GLU A 143 -16.04 39.94 -28.10
C GLU A 143 -15.47 41.04 -29.02
N THR A 144 -14.30 40.81 -29.64
CA THR A 144 -13.97 41.42 -30.94
C THR A 144 -13.09 40.50 -31.78
N GLU A 145 -13.34 40.46 -33.08
CA GLU A 145 -12.71 39.55 -34.05
C GLU A 145 -11.39 40.11 -34.63
N ASP A 146 -10.56 39.19 -35.11
CA ASP A 146 -9.60 39.25 -36.23
C ASP A 146 -8.97 40.59 -36.66
N THR A 147 -7.63 40.59 -36.80
CA THR A 147 -6.99 41.15 -38.01
C THR A 147 -5.63 40.51 -38.29
N ASP A 148 -5.40 40.17 -39.57
CA ASP A 148 -4.20 39.50 -40.10
C ASP A 148 -3.04 40.48 -40.45
N THR A 149 -1.88 39.91 -40.83
CA THR A 149 -0.67 40.55 -41.44
C THR A 149 0.18 41.43 -40.51
N ASP A 150 1.53 41.42 -40.54
CA ASP A 150 2.45 41.19 -41.67
C ASP A 150 3.72 40.35 -41.35
N THR A 151 4.07 39.53 -42.34
CA THR A 151 5.38 39.06 -42.85
C THR A 151 6.72 39.39 -42.16
N ASP A 152 7.66 38.41 -42.20
CA ASP A 152 9.02 38.63 -42.74
C ASP A 152 9.65 37.30 -43.24
N ASP A 153 10.25 37.28 -44.44
CA ASP A 153 10.82 36.10 -45.11
C ASP A 153 12.35 35.99 -44.93
N VAL A 154 12.89 34.83 -44.52
CA VAL A 154 14.24 34.39 -44.93
C VAL A 154 14.31 32.85 -45.07
N GLU A 155 14.46 32.36 -46.29
CA GLU A 155 15.04 31.04 -46.61
C GLU A 155 16.43 31.26 -47.27
N PRO A 156 17.35 30.26 -47.27
CA PRO A 156 17.61 29.62 -48.57
C PRO A 156 18.14 28.16 -48.57
N GLY A 157 17.57 27.30 -49.42
CA GLY A 157 18.27 26.35 -50.32
C GLY A 157 18.94 25.08 -49.72
N ILE A 158 18.76 23.86 -50.28
CA ILE A 158 19.22 23.34 -51.60
C ILE A 158 20.76 23.24 -51.65
N GLU A 159 21.47 22.12 -51.90
CA GLU A 159 21.22 20.66 -52.13
C GLU A 159 22.53 19.92 -51.63
N VAL A 160 22.85 18.61 -51.77
CA VAL A 160 22.48 17.47 -52.64
C VAL A 160 22.76 16.13 -51.88
N ASP A 161 22.19 15.00 -52.33
CA ASP A 161 22.88 13.72 -52.70
C ASP A 161 22.17 12.41 -52.27
N ASP A 162 22.05 11.46 -53.21
CA ASP A 162 21.22 10.25 -53.14
C ASP A 162 21.72 9.22 -54.19
N GLN A 163 22.14 7.99 -53.79
CA GLN A 163 22.37 6.80 -54.66
C GLN A 163 22.91 5.55 -53.89
N ASP A 164 22.31 4.38 -54.16
CA ASP A 164 22.92 3.04 -54.41
C ASP A 164 23.87 2.34 -53.38
N ASP A 165 23.84 1.03 -53.08
CA ASP A 165 23.07 -0.14 -53.60
C ASP A 165 23.26 -1.42 -52.72
N THR A 166 22.66 -2.57 -53.13
CA THR A 166 23.04 -3.99 -52.87
C THR A 166 22.53 -4.77 -51.62
N ASN A 167 21.23 -5.04 -51.60
CA ASN A 167 20.64 -6.40 -51.65
C ASN A 167 21.50 -7.65 -51.26
N THR A 168 21.16 -8.38 -50.16
CA THR A 168 20.94 -9.87 -50.11
C THR A 168 20.71 -10.43 -48.67
N ALA A 169 20.05 -11.60 -48.57
CA ALA A 169 19.87 -12.43 -47.36
C ALA A 169 19.54 -13.89 -47.78
N PRO A 170 19.39 -14.92 -46.89
CA PRO A 170 19.59 -15.03 -45.43
C PRO A 170 20.54 -16.24 -45.13
N PRO A 171 20.40 -17.14 -44.11
CA PRO A 171 19.80 -17.06 -42.75
C PRO A 171 20.73 -17.58 -41.59
N LEU A 172 20.39 -17.29 -40.31
CA LEU A 172 20.11 -18.28 -39.22
C LEU A 172 20.37 -17.82 -37.77
N ASN A 173 19.35 -18.06 -36.93
CA ASN A 173 19.39 -18.53 -35.53
C ASN A 173 19.85 -17.57 -34.40
N SER A 174 18.87 -17.08 -33.62
CA SER A 174 19.04 -16.34 -32.35
C SER A 174 18.81 -17.23 -31.11
N ARG A 175 19.57 -17.02 -30.02
CA ARG A 175 19.38 -17.70 -28.72
C ARG A 175 19.86 -16.91 -27.49
N SER A 176 18.97 -16.07 -26.94
CA SER A 176 18.97 -15.62 -25.53
C SER A 176 17.64 -14.90 -25.29
N ARG A 177 16.67 -15.45 -24.53
CA ARG A 177 16.65 -15.61 -23.06
C ARG A 177 16.46 -14.27 -22.34
N SER A 178 15.22 -13.79 -22.35
CA SER A 178 14.68 -12.81 -21.40
C SER A 178 13.76 -13.53 -20.40
N THR A 179 13.74 -13.05 -19.16
CA THR A 179 12.93 -13.59 -18.05
C THR A 179 11.78 -12.65 -17.72
N PRO A 180 10.52 -13.14 -17.65
CA PRO A 180 9.42 -12.37 -17.09
C PRO A 180 9.36 -12.58 -15.57
N THR A 181 9.58 -11.52 -14.79
CA THR A 181 9.01 -11.40 -13.44
C THR A 181 7.59 -10.83 -13.55
N SER A 182 6.72 -11.21 -12.61
CA SER A 182 5.28 -11.03 -12.71
C SER A 182 4.75 -9.87 -11.88
N ALA A 183 3.77 -9.14 -12.43
CA ALA A 183 2.76 -8.39 -11.67
C ALA A 183 1.37 -8.92 -12.08
N SER A 184 0.45 -9.00 -11.13
CA SER A 184 -0.77 -9.81 -11.23
C SER A 184 -2.06 -8.99 -11.35
N ALA A 185 -2.99 -9.47 -12.17
CA ALA A 185 -4.42 -9.25 -11.98
C ALA A 185 -5.14 -10.59 -12.21
N SER A 186 -6.11 -10.91 -11.36
CA SER A 186 -6.83 -12.18 -11.38
C SER A 186 -7.93 -12.22 -12.45
N HIS A 187 -8.24 -13.41 -12.95
CA HIS A 187 -9.59 -13.97 -13.07
C HIS A 187 -9.46 -15.50 -13.22
N ASP A 188 -10.44 -16.25 -12.70
CA ASP A 188 -10.40 -17.71 -12.62
C ASP A 188 -10.91 -18.37 -13.92
N ASP A 189 -10.08 -19.22 -14.54
CA ASP A 189 -10.43 -20.02 -15.73
C ASP A 189 -9.64 -21.33 -15.75
N THR A 190 -10.33 -22.48 -15.68
CA THR A 190 -9.72 -23.82 -15.61
C THR A 190 -10.23 -24.75 -16.71
N THR A 191 -9.72 -24.57 -17.92
CA THR A 191 -9.97 -25.46 -19.06
C THR A 191 -9.03 -26.68 -19.08
N GLY A 192 -9.42 -27.76 -18.39
CA GLY A 192 -8.71 -29.05 -18.40
C GLY A 192 -9.13 -29.98 -19.55
N ALA A 193 -8.29 -30.13 -20.58
CA ALA A 193 -8.59 -30.97 -21.75
C ALA A 193 -7.88 -32.34 -21.74
N ALA A 194 -8.62 -33.45 -21.84
CA ALA A 194 -8.10 -34.74 -22.34
C ALA A 194 -9.19 -35.76 -22.77
N THR A 195 -8.96 -36.38 -23.93
CA THR A 195 -9.32 -37.76 -24.38
C THR A 195 -10.42 -38.60 -23.69
N SER A 196 -11.32 -39.15 -24.50
CA SER A 196 -12.33 -40.17 -24.11
C SER A 196 -11.75 -41.50 -23.61
N PRO A 197 -12.56 -42.26 -22.84
CA PRO A 197 -12.90 -43.61 -23.31
C PRO A 197 -14.40 -43.96 -23.25
N VAL A 198 -14.79 -44.99 -24.02
CA VAL A 198 -16.14 -45.55 -24.15
C VAL A 198 -16.35 -46.69 -23.14
N PRO A 199 -17.51 -46.79 -22.45
CA PRO A 199 -18.35 -47.99 -22.65
C PRO A 199 -19.89 -47.83 -22.52
N SER A 200 -20.59 -48.53 -23.42
CA SER A 200 -21.80 -49.35 -23.18
C SER A 200 -23.11 -48.77 -22.59
N ASN A 201 -24.17 -48.85 -23.41
CA ASN A 201 -25.36 -49.72 -23.21
C ASN A 201 -25.74 -50.15 -21.76
N ALA A 202 -27.02 -50.13 -21.32
CA ALA A 202 -28.28 -49.88 -22.05
C ALA A 202 -29.54 -49.89 -21.13
N LEU A 203 -30.68 -49.51 -21.75
CA LEU A 203 -32.01 -50.12 -21.59
C LEU A 203 -32.99 -49.65 -20.48
N ARG A 204 -34.27 -49.61 -20.92
CA ARG A 204 -35.55 -49.53 -20.18
C ARG A 204 -35.97 -48.11 -19.73
N PHE A 205 -37.02 -47.47 -20.27
CA PHE A 205 -38.40 -47.85 -20.68
C PHE A 205 -39.44 -47.52 -19.59
N ALA A 206 -40.18 -46.44 -19.83
CA ALA A 206 -41.51 -46.19 -19.32
C ALA A 206 -42.29 -45.42 -20.41
N GLY A 207 -43.57 -45.69 -20.58
CA GLY A 207 -44.39 -45.00 -21.57
C GLY A 207 -45.85 -45.47 -21.58
N SER A 208 -46.72 -44.55 -21.96
CA SER A 208 -48.14 -44.71 -22.26
C SER A 208 -48.53 -43.51 -23.15
N ASP A 209 -48.89 -43.74 -24.41
CA ASP A 209 -50.28 -43.84 -24.91
C ASP A 209 -50.90 -42.44 -25.20
N SER A 210 -51.57 -42.20 -26.34
CA SER A 210 -52.06 -43.13 -27.38
C SER A 210 -52.21 -42.46 -28.77
N LYS A 211 -52.48 -43.29 -29.79
CA LYS A 211 -52.88 -42.96 -31.19
C LYS A 211 -54.32 -43.50 -31.41
N PRO A 212 -55.05 -43.20 -32.52
CA PRO A 212 -54.57 -42.73 -33.84
C PRO A 212 -55.40 -41.64 -34.57
N GLY A 213 -54.85 -41.16 -35.69
CA GLY A 213 -55.57 -40.39 -36.72
C GLY A 213 -54.85 -40.46 -38.08
N THR A 214 -55.59 -40.66 -39.16
CA THR A 214 -55.10 -40.64 -40.57
C THR A 214 -55.48 -39.29 -41.21
N ALA A 215 -54.93 -38.83 -42.34
CA ALA A 215 -54.17 -39.49 -43.39
C ALA A 215 -53.08 -38.57 -44.02
N GLN A 216 -52.48 -39.02 -45.14
CA GLN A 216 -51.41 -38.33 -45.87
C GLN A 216 -51.91 -37.08 -46.63
N TYR A 217 -51.04 -36.08 -46.79
CA TYR A 217 -50.83 -35.43 -48.10
C TYR A 217 -49.37 -34.97 -48.22
N SER A 218 -48.71 -35.35 -49.31
CA SER A 218 -47.34 -34.93 -49.66
C SER A 218 -47.38 -33.70 -50.57
N SER A 219 -46.37 -32.83 -50.48
CA SER A 219 -46.11 -31.77 -51.47
C SER A 219 -44.61 -31.66 -51.76
N PRO A 220 -44.19 -31.54 -53.04
CA PRO A 220 -42.78 -31.69 -53.42
C PRO A 220 -42.03 -30.35 -53.48
N LEU A 221 -41.45 -29.92 -52.35
CA LEU A 221 -40.47 -28.83 -52.25
C LEU A 221 -39.42 -29.22 -51.20
N ASN A 222 -38.10 -29.13 -51.39
CA ASN A 222 -37.31 -28.87 -52.60
C ASN A 222 -35.89 -29.48 -52.36
N PRO A 223 -35.36 -30.37 -53.21
CA PRO A 223 -34.05 -31.01 -52.97
C PRO A 223 -32.88 -30.00 -52.94
N LEU A 224 -32.98 -28.85 -53.62
CA LEU A 224 -31.97 -27.79 -53.55
C LEU A 224 -31.88 -27.15 -52.16
N LEU A 225 -33.00 -27.03 -51.44
CA LEU A 225 -33.02 -26.45 -50.09
C LEU A 225 -32.38 -27.41 -49.07
N GLN A 226 -32.56 -28.72 -49.28
CA GLN A 226 -31.93 -29.75 -48.46
C GLN A 226 -30.42 -29.87 -48.74
N ALA A 227 -29.99 -29.71 -50.00
CA ALA A 227 -28.59 -29.62 -50.36
C ALA A 227 -27.89 -28.37 -49.77
N ALA A 228 -28.57 -27.22 -49.77
CA ALA A 228 -28.05 -26.00 -49.14
C ALA A 228 -27.81 -26.18 -47.63
N HIS A 229 -28.75 -26.81 -46.91
CA HIS A 229 -28.59 -27.15 -45.49
C HIS A 229 -27.41 -28.11 -45.22
N GLN A 230 -27.13 -29.05 -46.12
CA GLN A 230 -26.01 -29.99 -45.95
C GLN A 230 -24.65 -29.36 -46.22
N LEU A 231 -24.56 -28.37 -47.13
CA LEU A 231 -23.32 -27.63 -47.41
C LEU A 231 -22.97 -26.64 -46.29
N GLY A 232 -23.95 -26.08 -45.58
CA GLY A 232 -23.72 -25.15 -44.47
C GLY A 232 -23.20 -25.78 -43.18
N ALA A 233 -23.15 -27.11 -43.09
CA ALA A 233 -22.82 -27.86 -41.87
C ALA A 233 -21.43 -28.51 -41.87
N GLN A 234 -20.61 -28.27 -42.89
CA GLN A 234 -19.23 -28.79 -42.96
C GLN A 234 -18.22 -27.65 -42.81
N SER A 235 -17.37 -27.74 -41.79
CA SER A 235 -16.12 -26.98 -41.76
C SER A 235 -15.24 -27.43 -42.94
N ILE A 236 -14.59 -26.48 -43.63
CA ILE A 236 -13.80 -26.77 -44.83
C ILE A 236 -12.44 -27.34 -44.42
N GLY A 237 -12.44 -28.60 -44.00
CA GLY A 237 -11.25 -29.40 -43.71
C GLY A 237 -10.91 -30.35 -44.86
N ASN A 238 -9.71 -30.21 -45.41
CA ASN A 238 -9.05 -31.10 -46.38
C ASN A 238 -9.64 -31.16 -47.82
N PRO A 239 -8.94 -30.64 -48.85
CA PRO A 239 -9.42 -30.60 -50.24
C PRO A 239 -9.24 -31.93 -51.01
N ALA A 240 -9.92 -33.01 -50.59
CA ALA A 240 -9.70 -34.35 -51.17
C ALA A 240 -10.95 -35.26 -51.26
N SER A 241 -12.05 -34.80 -51.88
CA SER A 241 -13.18 -35.68 -52.29
C SER A 241 -14.07 -35.06 -53.40
N PRO A 242 -14.00 -35.52 -54.66
CA PRO A 242 -14.80 -34.97 -55.75
C PRO A 242 -16.17 -35.64 -55.88
N SER A 243 -17.25 -34.93 -55.57
CA SER A 243 -18.60 -35.29 -55.99
C SER A 243 -18.97 -34.54 -57.29
N VAL A 244 -19.56 -35.25 -58.26
CA VAL A 244 -19.72 -34.75 -59.64
C VAL A 244 -20.65 -33.51 -59.74
N GLY A 245 -21.53 -33.29 -58.76
CA GLY A 245 -22.34 -32.07 -58.66
C GLY A 245 -21.58 -30.84 -58.14
N ALA A 246 -20.54 -31.02 -57.33
CA ALA A 246 -19.80 -29.91 -56.71
C ALA A 246 -18.90 -29.17 -57.71
N GLY A 247 -18.34 -29.85 -58.70
CA GLY A 247 -17.34 -29.28 -59.61
C GLY A 247 -17.81 -28.05 -60.38
N ILE A 248 -19.02 -28.08 -60.95
CA ILE A 248 -19.58 -26.93 -61.70
C ILE A 248 -19.91 -25.80 -60.73
N LEU A 249 -20.57 -26.10 -59.60
CA LEU A 249 -20.95 -25.07 -58.63
C LEU A 249 -19.70 -24.40 -58.03
N PHE A 250 -18.62 -25.13 -57.76
CA PHE A 250 -17.35 -24.60 -57.29
C PHE A 250 -16.75 -23.59 -58.28
N HIS A 251 -16.58 -23.97 -59.56
CA HIS A 251 -16.02 -23.08 -60.59
C HIS A 251 -16.89 -21.84 -60.81
N VAL A 252 -18.22 -22.00 -60.85
CA VAL A 252 -19.16 -20.87 -60.95
C VAL A 252 -19.07 -19.97 -59.72
N ASN A 253 -19.01 -20.54 -58.52
CA ASN A 253 -18.89 -19.76 -57.28
C ASN A 253 -17.60 -18.92 -57.25
N THR A 254 -16.46 -19.51 -57.64
CA THR A 254 -15.17 -18.80 -57.70
C THR A 254 -15.12 -17.71 -58.77
N MET A 255 -15.86 -17.83 -59.88
CA MET A 255 -15.96 -16.75 -60.88
C MET A 255 -16.68 -15.49 -60.36
N PHE A 256 -17.40 -15.59 -59.23
CA PHE A 256 -18.05 -14.46 -58.57
C PHE A 256 -17.33 -13.98 -57.30
N ALA A 257 -16.12 -14.48 -57.02
CA ALA A 257 -15.28 -14.03 -55.90
C ALA A 257 -14.58 -12.69 -56.21
N VAL A 258 -15.39 -11.65 -56.45
CA VAL A 258 -14.97 -10.33 -56.92
C VAL A 258 -15.66 -9.21 -56.14
N GLY A 259 -15.06 -8.02 -56.10
CA GLY A 259 -15.65 -6.85 -55.43
C GLY A 259 -15.76 -7.00 -53.91
N GLY A 260 -14.80 -7.67 -53.27
CA GLY A 260 -14.80 -7.88 -51.81
C GLY A 260 -15.81 -8.91 -51.30
N ARG A 261 -16.37 -9.76 -52.18
CA ARG A 261 -17.25 -10.89 -51.81
C ARG A 261 -16.61 -12.24 -52.10
N CYS A 262 -16.94 -13.25 -51.30
CA CYS A 262 -16.34 -14.59 -51.37
C CYS A 262 -16.76 -15.46 -52.58
N GLY A 263 -17.78 -15.05 -53.35
CA GLY A 263 -18.39 -15.89 -54.39
C GLY A 263 -19.88 -15.59 -54.58
N LEU A 264 -20.61 -16.53 -55.18
CA LEU A 264 -22.07 -16.46 -55.40
C LEU A 264 -22.88 -16.90 -54.16
N ILE A 265 -22.44 -17.98 -53.50
CA ILE A 265 -23.02 -18.57 -52.30
C ILE A 265 -21.87 -19.02 -51.38
N CYS A 266 -21.67 -18.32 -50.27
CA CYS A 266 -20.58 -18.56 -49.31
C CYS A 266 -20.70 -17.60 -48.11
N ASN A 267 -20.13 -17.97 -46.97
CA ASN A 267 -19.82 -16.99 -45.92
C ASN A 267 -18.48 -16.33 -46.24
N GLY A 268 -18.36 -15.03 -45.92
CA GLY A 268 -17.11 -14.30 -46.03
C GLY A 268 -16.06 -14.80 -45.05
N ALA A 269 -14.79 -14.79 -45.48
CA ALA A 269 -13.66 -14.97 -44.57
C ALA A 269 -13.55 -13.79 -43.59
N ALA A 270 -13.13 -14.07 -42.36
CA ALA A 270 -12.81 -13.02 -41.41
C ALA A 270 -11.61 -12.19 -41.89
N GLY A 271 -11.53 -10.95 -41.41
CA GLY A 271 -10.38 -10.07 -41.62
C GLY A 271 -9.11 -10.64 -40.98
N THR A 272 -7.97 -10.15 -41.46
CA THR A 272 -6.63 -10.46 -40.95
C THR A 272 -5.83 -9.16 -40.83
N GLU A 273 -4.72 -9.14 -40.09
CA GLU A 273 -3.87 -7.95 -39.97
C GLU A 273 -3.50 -7.32 -41.33
N ALA A 274 -3.15 -8.15 -42.33
CA ALA A 274 -2.84 -7.69 -43.68
C ALA A 274 -4.06 -7.29 -44.53
N ASN A 275 -5.29 -7.68 -44.13
CA ASN A 275 -6.55 -7.33 -44.78
C ASN A 275 -7.63 -7.16 -43.69
N PRO A 276 -7.67 -6.03 -42.95
CA PRO A 276 -8.43 -5.94 -41.70
C PRO A 276 -9.94 -6.15 -41.87
N HIS A 277 -10.50 -5.79 -43.02
CA HIS A 277 -11.94 -5.86 -43.25
C HIS A 277 -12.42 -7.30 -43.52
N GLY A 278 -13.51 -7.68 -42.87
CA GLY A 278 -14.19 -8.95 -43.13
C GLY A 278 -14.72 -9.00 -44.56
N VAL A 279 -14.51 -10.13 -45.24
CA VAL A 279 -14.97 -10.32 -46.62
C VAL A 279 -16.50 -10.38 -46.63
N GLY A 280 -17.14 -9.80 -47.65
CA GLY A 280 -18.59 -9.90 -47.83
C GLY A 280 -19.04 -11.32 -48.14
N GLY A 281 -20.24 -11.66 -47.66
CA GLY A 281 -20.91 -12.92 -48.00
C GLY A 281 -21.22 -13.04 -49.50
N GLY A 282 -21.58 -14.24 -49.94
CA GLY A 282 -21.81 -14.54 -51.35
C GLY A 282 -22.88 -13.63 -51.97
N TRP A 283 -22.72 -13.25 -53.24
CA TRP A 283 -23.60 -12.30 -53.93
C TRP A 283 -25.09 -12.58 -53.77
N LEU A 284 -25.50 -13.86 -53.72
CA LEU A 284 -26.89 -14.25 -53.47
C LEU A 284 -27.13 -14.56 -51.99
N PHE A 285 -26.25 -15.35 -51.38
CA PHE A 285 -26.47 -15.96 -50.07
C PHE A 285 -25.19 -16.09 -49.24
N GLY A 286 -25.31 -15.80 -47.94
CA GLY A 286 -24.32 -16.10 -46.91
C GLY A 286 -23.91 -14.88 -46.10
N ASN A 287 -23.30 -15.13 -44.94
CA ASN A 287 -22.95 -14.11 -43.97
C ASN A 287 -21.67 -13.38 -44.36
N GLY A 288 -21.51 -12.12 -43.95
CA GLY A 288 -20.22 -11.45 -43.95
C GLY A 288 -19.26 -12.06 -42.92
N GLY A 289 -17.95 -12.02 -43.21
CA GLY A 289 -16.93 -12.34 -42.23
C GLY A 289 -16.78 -11.23 -41.19
N ALA A 290 -16.38 -11.58 -39.97
CA ALA A 290 -16.02 -10.58 -38.96
C ALA A 290 -14.78 -9.78 -39.40
N GLY A 291 -14.67 -8.52 -38.97
CA GLY A 291 -13.45 -7.76 -39.10
C GLY A 291 -12.35 -8.23 -38.15
N TRP A 292 -11.10 -7.89 -38.46
CA TRP A 292 -9.95 -8.17 -37.61
C TRP A 292 -9.93 -7.24 -36.38
N SER A 293 -9.80 -7.81 -35.19
CA SER A 293 -9.50 -7.05 -33.98
C SER A 293 -8.00 -6.78 -33.91
N SER A 294 -7.63 -5.50 -33.80
CA SER A 294 -6.23 -5.08 -33.66
C SER A 294 -5.74 -5.22 -32.22
N THR A 295 -4.51 -5.69 -32.06
CA THR A 295 -3.74 -5.63 -30.81
C THR A 295 -2.64 -4.56 -30.84
N THR A 296 -2.50 -3.85 -31.97
CA THR A 296 -1.42 -2.87 -32.18
C THR A 296 -1.92 -1.45 -31.84
N PRO A 297 -1.25 -0.71 -30.94
CA PRO A 297 -1.64 0.67 -30.60
C PRO A 297 -1.80 1.58 -31.82
N GLY A 298 -2.80 2.46 -31.80
CA GLY A 298 -3.15 3.36 -32.90
C GLY A 298 -3.80 2.69 -34.13
N VAL A 299 -3.75 1.36 -34.26
CA VAL A 299 -4.33 0.64 -35.41
C VAL A 299 -5.79 0.28 -35.14
N ALA A 300 -6.68 0.87 -35.93
CA ALA A 300 -8.13 0.71 -35.82
C ALA A 300 -8.61 -0.71 -36.17
N GLY A 301 -9.76 -1.07 -35.61
CA GLY A 301 -10.42 -2.36 -35.84
C GLY A 301 -10.99 -2.47 -37.26
N GLY A 302 -10.95 -3.67 -37.81
CA GLY A 302 -11.49 -3.95 -39.13
C GLY A 302 -13.01 -3.86 -39.19
N ASN A 303 -13.56 -3.19 -40.20
CA ASN A 303 -14.99 -3.27 -40.52
C ASN A 303 -15.42 -4.71 -40.84
N GLY A 304 -16.61 -5.12 -40.40
CA GLY A 304 -17.22 -6.40 -40.75
C GLY A 304 -17.77 -6.44 -42.18
N GLY A 305 -17.80 -7.63 -42.77
CA GLY A 305 -18.30 -7.85 -44.13
C GLY A 305 -19.83 -7.73 -44.23
N ASN A 306 -20.33 -7.28 -45.39
CA ASN A 306 -21.78 -7.23 -45.64
C ASN A 306 -22.33 -8.61 -46.04
N GLY A 307 -23.57 -8.93 -45.67
CA GLY A 307 -24.29 -10.15 -46.04
C GLY A 307 -24.62 -10.27 -47.55
N GLY A 308 -25.06 -11.46 -47.97
CA GLY A 308 -25.51 -11.76 -49.33
C GLY A 308 -26.90 -11.24 -49.67
N LEU A 309 -27.17 -10.89 -50.94
CA LEU A 309 -28.32 -10.08 -51.34
C LEU A 309 -29.69 -10.59 -50.85
N PHE A 310 -29.94 -11.90 -50.96
CA PHE A 310 -31.23 -12.49 -50.61
C PHE A 310 -31.31 -12.93 -49.15
N TRP A 311 -30.24 -13.46 -48.58
CA TRP A 311 -30.16 -13.76 -47.15
C TRP A 311 -28.70 -13.78 -46.69
N GLY A 312 -28.42 -13.14 -45.56
CA GLY A 312 -27.13 -13.21 -44.88
C GLY A 312 -27.03 -12.21 -43.75
N HIS A 313 -26.39 -12.61 -42.65
CA HIS A 313 -26.07 -11.68 -41.56
C HIS A 313 -24.84 -10.84 -41.94
N GLY A 314 -24.78 -9.61 -41.43
CA GLY A 314 -23.54 -8.84 -41.42
C GLY A 314 -22.51 -9.47 -40.49
N GLY A 315 -21.22 -9.37 -40.83
CA GLY A 315 -20.15 -9.71 -39.91
C GLY A 315 -19.93 -8.61 -38.89
N ASN A 316 -19.53 -8.95 -37.67
CA ASN A 316 -19.20 -7.97 -36.64
C ASN A 316 -17.93 -7.18 -37.03
N GLY A 317 -17.81 -5.94 -36.57
CA GLY A 317 -16.54 -5.22 -36.58
C GLY A 317 -15.55 -5.83 -35.59
N GLY A 318 -14.26 -5.74 -35.90
CA GLY A 318 -13.18 -6.06 -34.97
C GLY A 318 -12.88 -4.88 -34.04
N ASN A 319 -12.30 -5.15 -32.87
CA ASN A 319 -11.93 -4.12 -31.90
C ASN A 319 -10.70 -3.31 -32.37
N GLY A 320 -10.59 -2.06 -31.94
CA GLY A 320 -9.39 -1.26 -32.10
C GLY A 320 -8.28 -1.67 -31.13
N GLY A 321 -7.01 -1.49 -31.54
CA GLY A 321 -5.88 -1.53 -30.62
C GLY A 321 -5.85 -0.29 -29.73
N ALA A 322 -4.89 -0.20 -28.79
CA ALA A 322 -4.88 0.86 -27.79
C ALA A 322 -4.99 2.28 -28.40
N GLY A 323 -5.92 3.09 -27.87
CA GLY A 323 -6.28 4.43 -28.36
C GLY A 323 -6.99 4.49 -29.74
N ALA A 324 -7.25 3.35 -30.39
CA ALA A 324 -7.74 3.29 -31.76
C ALA A 324 -9.22 2.90 -31.85
N ALA A 325 -9.92 3.42 -32.87
CA ALA A 325 -11.34 3.18 -33.05
C ALA A 325 -11.68 1.72 -33.42
N GLY A 326 -12.85 1.25 -33.00
CA GLY A 326 -13.41 -0.03 -33.36
C GLY A 326 -13.98 -0.05 -34.79
N GLY A 327 -13.91 -1.21 -35.43
CA GLY A 327 -14.45 -1.41 -36.77
C GLY A 327 -15.98 -1.38 -36.79
N ARG A 328 -16.58 -0.89 -37.88
CA ARG A 328 -18.05 -0.89 -38.04
C ARG A 328 -18.58 -2.30 -38.30
N GLY A 329 -19.77 -2.58 -37.80
CA GLY A 329 -20.52 -3.79 -38.16
C GLY A 329 -20.93 -3.78 -39.63
N GLY A 330 -20.84 -4.93 -40.29
CA GLY A 330 -21.32 -5.12 -41.65
C GLY A 330 -22.85 -5.11 -41.70
N ASN A 331 -23.42 -4.64 -42.81
CA ASN A 331 -24.87 -4.69 -43.02
C ASN A 331 -25.32 -6.11 -43.38
N ALA A 332 -26.59 -6.42 -43.10
CA ALA A 332 -27.25 -7.63 -43.54
C ALA A 332 -27.40 -7.71 -45.07
N GLY A 333 -27.92 -8.86 -45.53
CA GLY A 333 -28.49 -9.03 -46.86
C GLY A 333 -29.71 -8.12 -47.08
N LEU A 334 -29.90 -7.65 -48.32
CA LEU A 334 -30.94 -6.66 -48.66
C LEU A 334 -32.35 -7.08 -48.24
N LEU A 335 -32.69 -8.36 -48.30
CA LEU A 335 -34.03 -8.84 -47.91
C LEU A 335 -34.10 -9.33 -46.45
N PHE A 336 -33.13 -10.14 -46.02
CA PHE A 336 -33.20 -10.89 -44.77
C PHE A 336 -31.83 -11.02 -44.09
N GLY A 337 -31.79 -10.80 -42.78
CA GLY A 337 -30.61 -10.98 -41.93
C GLY A 337 -30.45 -9.85 -40.91
N ASN A 338 -29.67 -10.11 -39.85
CA ASN A 338 -29.32 -9.08 -38.87
C ASN A 338 -28.03 -8.37 -39.29
N GLY A 339 -27.88 -7.11 -38.92
CA GLY A 339 -26.60 -6.43 -38.99
C GLY A 339 -25.58 -7.04 -38.01
N GLY A 340 -24.29 -6.91 -38.33
CA GLY A 340 -23.22 -7.24 -37.39
C GLY A 340 -23.06 -6.14 -36.34
N THR A 341 -22.57 -6.47 -35.16
CA THR A 341 -22.25 -5.45 -34.14
C THR A 341 -21.04 -4.63 -34.55
N GLY A 342 -20.92 -3.41 -34.05
CA GLY A 342 -19.64 -2.70 -34.04
C GLY A 342 -18.61 -3.41 -33.15
N GLY A 343 -17.33 -3.21 -33.45
CA GLY A 343 -16.22 -3.55 -32.54
C GLY A 343 -16.00 -2.43 -31.52
N ALA A 344 -15.46 -2.78 -30.35
CA ALA A 344 -15.11 -1.79 -29.33
C ALA A 344 -13.88 -0.96 -29.74
N GLY A 345 -13.84 0.31 -29.32
CA GLY A 345 -12.62 1.10 -29.35
C GLY A 345 -11.62 0.63 -28.30
N GLY A 346 -10.33 0.71 -28.61
CA GLY A 346 -9.27 0.31 -27.67
C GLY A 346 -9.01 1.37 -26.61
N ALA A 347 -8.74 0.94 -25.38
CA ALA A 347 -8.41 1.84 -24.27
C ALA A 347 -7.11 2.63 -24.56
N GLY A 348 -7.02 3.86 -24.05
CA GLY A 348 -5.84 4.69 -24.14
C GLY A 348 -4.68 4.14 -23.30
N LEU A 349 -3.46 4.55 -23.66
CA LEU A 349 -2.26 4.23 -22.88
C LEU A 349 -2.15 5.23 -21.73
N SER A 350 -1.91 4.73 -20.51
CA SER A 350 -1.59 5.61 -19.39
C SER A 350 -0.22 6.28 -19.59
N GLY A 351 -0.09 7.50 -19.09
CA GLY A 351 1.17 8.24 -19.12
C GLY A 351 2.22 7.63 -18.20
N THR A 352 3.49 7.80 -18.55
CA THR A 352 4.63 7.37 -17.72
C THR A 352 4.73 8.23 -16.46
N ALA A 353 5.23 7.65 -15.37
CA ALA A 353 5.67 8.45 -14.23
C ALA A 353 6.74 9.47 -14.65
N GLY A 354 6.86 10.55 -13.89
CA GLY A 354 7.95 11.53 -14.04
C GLY A 354 9.32 10.89 -13.79
N VAL A 355 10.37 11.54 -14.31
CA VAL A 355 11.76 11.14 -14.02
C VAL A 355 12.27 11.87 -12.78
N THR A 356 13.02 11.18 -11.93
CA THR A 356 13.70 11.79 -10.78
C THR A 356 14.88 12.66 -11.23
N GLY A 357 15.10 13.72 -10.46
CA GLY A 357 16.12 14.75 -10.65
C GLY A 357 16.02 15.72 -9.48
N VAL A 358 16.89 16.75 -9.41
CA VAL A 358 16.90 17.68 -8.26
C VAL A 358 15.50 18.23 -7.97
N ASN A 359 14.81 18.70 -9.01
CA ASN A 359 13.36 18.82 -9.01
C ASN A 359 12.75 17.61 -9.74
N GLY A 360 11.60 17.14 -9.25
CA GLY A 360 10.86 16.03 -9.84
C GLY A 360 10.33 16.36 -11.23
N GLY A 361 10.51 15.44 -12.18
CA GLY A 361 9.93 15.55 -13.52
C GLY A 361 8.40 15.43 -13.50
N ARG A 362 7.74 16.16 -14.41
CA ARG A 362 6.30 16.05 -14.64
C ARG A 362 5.93 14.64 -15.12
N GLY A 363 4.81 14.10 -14.62
CA GLY A 363 4.20 12.88 -15.17
C GLY A 363 3.70 13.06 -16.60
N GLY A 364 3.77 12.00 -17.40
CA GLY A 364 3.27 11.98 -18.78
C GLY A 364 1.74 11.98 -18.84
N ASP A 365 1.18 12.55 -19.89
CA ASP A 365 -0.28 12.59 -20.09
C ASP A 365 -0.82 11.25 -20.60
N GLY A 366 -2.00 10.85 -20.14
CA GLY A 366 -2.70 9.66 -20.62
C GLY A 366 -3.36 9.90 -21.98
N THR A 367 -3.27 8.94 -22.90
CA THR A 367 -3.87 9.10 -24.24
C THR A 367 -5.38 8.92 -24.20
N ALA A 368 -6.09 9.52 -25.16
CA ALA A 368 -7.49 9.22 -25.39
C ALA A 368 -7.73 7.72 -25.66
N GLY A 369 -8.91 7.24 -25.28
CA GLY A 369 -9.47 5.97 -25.74
C GLY A 369 -10.14 6.12 -27.11
N GLY A 370 -10.12 5.07 -27.93
CA GLY A 370 -10.68 5.09 -29.27
C GLY A 370 -12.21 4.98 -29.29
N ASP A 371 -12.86 5.50 -30.34
CA ASP A 371 -14.31 5.41 -30.51
C ASP A 371 -14.81 3.99 -30.80
N GLY A 372 -16.01 3.67 -30.36
CA GLY A 372 -16.71 2.43 -30.71
C GLY A 372 -17.21 2.43 -32.16
N GLY A 373 -17.09 1.28 -32.82
CA GLY A 373 -17.60 1.11 -34.18
C GLY A 373 -19.13 1.18 -34.24
N ALA A 374 -19.69 1.83 -35.27
CA ALA A 374 -21.13 1.80 -35.50
C ALA A 374 -21.61 0.39 -35.89
N GLY A 375 -22.81 0.00 -35.46
CA GLY A 375 -23.45 -1.26 -35.81
C GLY A 375 -23.99 -1.29 -37.25
N GLY A 376 -24.14 -2.48 -37.81
CA GLY A 376 -24.67 -2.68 -39.16
C GLY A 376 -26.20 -2.69 -39.23
N ASN A 377 -26.76 -2.34 -40.39
CA ASN A 377 -28.22 -2.32 -40.58
C ASN A 377 -28.78 -3.72 -40.93
N ALA A 378 -30.04 -3.96 -40.58
CA ALA A 378 -30.79 -5.18 -40.89
C ALA A 378 -31.25 -5.28 -42.36
N GLY A 379 -31.71 -6.47 -42.75
CA GLY A 379 -32.36 -6.69 -44.05
C GLY A 379 -33.78 -6.13 -44.09
N LEU A 380 -34.26 -5.72 -45.27
CA LEU A 380 -35.50 -4.95 -45.44
C LEU A 380 -36.75 -5.58 -44.81
N TRP A 381 -36.91 -6.91 -44.93
CA TRP A 381 -38.14 -7.60 -44.52
C TRP A 381 -38.06 -8.22 -43.13
N TRP A 382 -36.92 -8.82 -42.76
CA TRP A 382 -36.73 -9.42 -41.45
C TRP A 382 -35.27 -9.37 -40.99
N GLY A 383 -35.07 -8.89 -39.77
CA GLY A 383 -33.80 -8.87 -39.05
C GLY A 383 -33.71 -7.72 -38.07
N TYR A 384 -32.70 -7.78 -37.20
CA TYR A 384 -32.39 -6.75 -36.20
C TYR A 384 -31.14 -5.95 -36.59
N GLY A 385 -31.12 -4.68 -36.19
CA GLY A 385 -29.91 -3.87 -36.28
C GLY A 385 -28.82 -4.45 -35.38
N GLY A 386 -27.56 -4.31 -35.79
CA GLY A 386 -26.43 -4.64 -34.92
C GLY A 386 -26.20 -3.52 -33.92
N ASN A 387 -25.86 -3.87 -32.67
CA ASN A 387 -25.51 -2.88 -31.65
C ASN A 387 -24.18 -2.18 -32.00
N GLY A 388 -24.02 -0.93 -31.59
CA GLY A 388 -22.74 -0.23 -31.64
C GLY A 388 -21.74 -0.81 -30.65
N GLY A 389 -20.45 -0.72 -30.98
CA GLY A 389 -19.37 -1.05 -30.04
C GLY A 389 -19.20 0.03 -28.99
N SER A 390 -18.69 -0.32 -27.80
CA SER A 390 -18.35 0.65 -26.76
C SER A 390 -17.11 1.47 -27.14
N GLY A 391 -17.04 2.71 -26.65
CA GLY A 391 -15.79 3.48 -26.65
C GLY A 391 -14.76 2.88 -25.70
N GLY A 392 -13.48 3.04 -26.02
CA GLY A 392 -12.37 2.67 -25.15
C GLY A 392 -12.21 3.68 -24.01
N ALA A 393 -11.82 3.22 -22.82
CA ALA A 393 -11.49 4.12 -21.72
C ALA A 393 -10.26 4.99 -22.03
N GLY A 394 -10.18 6.20 -21.49
CA GLY A 394 -8.95 7.01 -21.53
C GLY A 394 -7.85 6.42 -20.66
N GLY A 395 -6.59 6.63 -21.03
CA GLY A 395 -5.44 6.28 -20.19
C GLY A 395 -5.31 7.23 -19.01
N ASN A 396 -4.83 6.75 -17.86
CA ASN A 396 -4.59 7.63 -16.71
C ASN A 396 -3.35 8.51 -16.93
N GLY A 397 -3.31 9.69 -16.33
CA GLY A 397 -2.09 10.48 -16.24
C GLY A 397 -1.05 9.81 -15.35
N GLY A 398 0.22 9.93 -15.71
CA GLY A 398 1.34 9.48 -14.87
C GLY A 398 1.53 10.39 -13.66
N ALA A 399 1.98 9.82 -12.55
CA ALA A 399 2.37 10.61 -11.38
C ALA A 399 3.63 11.45 -11.67
N GLY A 400 3.73 12.64 -11.09
CA GLY A 400 4.98 13.40 -11.05
C GLY A 400 6.00 12.74 -10.12
N ALA A 401 7.28 12.84 -10.46
CA ALA A 401 8.35 12.36 -9.58
C ALA A 401 8.50 13.25 -8.35
N HIS A 402 9.02 12.70 -7.26
CA HIS A 402 9.39 13.47 -6.07
C HIS A 402 10.62 14.34 -6.35
N GLY A 403 10.74 15.47 -5.66
CA GLY A 403 12.02 16.18 -5.55
C GLY A 403 12.97 15.39 -4.65
N VAL A 404 14.29 15.58 -4.81
CA VAL A 404 15.25 14.93 -3.91
C VAL A 404 15.31 15.67 -2.57
N ASP A 405 15.50 14.92 -1.48
CA ASP A 405 16.01 15.51 -0.24
C ASP A 405 17.36 16.17 -0.55
N ALA A 406 17.58 17.39 -0.03
CA ALA A 406 18.88 18.02 -0.04
C ALA A 406 19.82 17.32 0.97
N ALA A 407 21.14 17.50 0.79
CA ALA A 407 22.12 16.70 1.51
C ALA A 407 22.11 16.95 3.04
N GLU A 408 22.35 15.88 3.81
CA GLU A 408 22.64 15.95 5.24
C GLU A 408 23.74 16.99 5.53
N ASP A 409 23.59 17.75 6.62
CA ASP A 409 24.44 18.87 7.03
C ASP A 409 24.69 19.99 5.99
N SER A 410 23.84 20.12 4.96
CA SER A 410 23.85 21.28 4.08
C SER A 410 23.02 22.46 4.65
N GLY A 411 22.76 23.44 3.78
CA GLY A 411 21.79 24.52 3.95
C GLY A 411 21.05 24.76 2.64
N ASP A 412 20.88 23.70 1.85
CA ASP A 412 20.25 23.73 0.53
C ASP A 412 18.75 23.38 0.66
N ASP A 413 17.88 24.12 -0.03
CA ASP A 413 16.45 23.83 -0.07
C ASP A 413 16.17 22.48 -0.77
N GLY A 414 15.16 21.77 -0.29
CA GLY A 414 14.73 20.49 -0.86
C GLY A 414 14.12 20.64 -2.26
N GLY A 415 14.22 19.57 -3.06
CA GLY A 415 13.76 19.56 -4.44
C GLY A 415 12.26 19.82 -4.61
N VAL A 416 11.86 20.62 -5.60
CA VAL A 416 10.44 20.82 -5.93
C VAL A 416 9.88 19.57 -6.61
N GLY A 417 8.72 19.08 -6.16
CA GLY A 417 8.03 17.93 -6.71
C GLY A 417 7.44 18.18 -8.10
N GLY A 418 7.38 17.13 -8.93
CA GLY A 418 6.87 17.22 -10.29
C GLY A 418 5.35 17.24 -10.36
N ASN A 419 4.77 18.02 -11.28
CA ASN A 419 3.31 18.01 -11.50
C ASN A 419 2.83 16.68 -12.11
N GLY A 420 1.57 16.32 -11.87
CA GLY A 420 0.92 15.18 -12.49
C GLY A 420 0.65 15.35 -14.00
N GLY A 421 0.58 14.21 -14.70
CA GLY A 421 0.05 14.12 -16.06
C GLY A 421 -1.48 14.18 -16.08
N THR A 422 -2.09 14.69 -17.14
CA THR A 422 -3.55 14.70 -17.28
C THR A 422 -4.10 13.33 -17.67
N GLY A 423 -5.34 13.06 -17.28
CA GLY A 423 -6.08 11.88 -17.73
C GLY A 423 -6.57 12.03 -19.17
N GLY A 424 -6.49 10.95 -19.95
CA GLY A 424 -7.00 10.89 -21.31
C GLY A 424 -8.52 10.87 -21.37
N THR A 425 -9.10 11.38 -22.46
CA THR A 425 -10.55 11.34 -22.69
C THR A 425 -11.03 9.93 -23.03
N GLY A 426 -12.21 9.54 -22.54
CA GLY A 426 -12.88 8.32 -23.00
C GLY A 426 -13.40 8.47 -24.43
N GLY A 427 -13.28 7.42 -25.24
CA GLY A 427 -13.80 7.40 -26.62
C GLY A 427 -15.33 7.39 -26.68
N ALA A 428 -15.91 7.89 -27.76
CA ALA A 428 -17.36 7.88 -27.95
C ALA A 428 -17.89 6.46 -28.21
N GLY A 429 -19.13 6.19 -27.81
CA GLY A 429 -19.83 4.95 -28.16
C GLY A 429 -20.29 4.94 -29.61
N GLY A 430 -20.25 3.76 -30.25
CA GLY A 430 -20.72 3.60 -31.63
C GLY A 430 -22.25 3.66 -31.72
N ALA A 431 -22.79 4.25 -32.78
CA ALA A 431 -24.23 4.26 -33.03
C ALA A 431 -24.77 2.86 -33.39
N GLY A 432 -25.99 2.54 -32.96
CA GLY A 432 -26.69 1.30 -33.31
C GLY A 432 -27.24 1.29 -34.74
N GLY A 433 -27.26 0.12 -35.37
CA GLY A 433 -27.80 -0.06 -36.73
C GLY A 433 -29.33 -0.15 -36.78
N THR A 434 -29.93 0.12 -37.93
CA THR A 434 -31.40 0.14 -38.08
C THR A 434 -32.01 -1.27 -38.25
N GLY A 435 -33.22 -1.46 -37.72
CA GLY A 435 -34.01 -2.69 -37.85
C GLY A 435 -34.75 -2.84 -39.19
N SER A 436 -35.29 -4.04 -39.45
CA SER A 436 -36.11 -4.31 -40.65
C SER A 436 -37.45 -3.55 -40.64
N LEU A 437 -37.93 -3.18 -41.84
CA LEU A 437 -39.01 -2.20 -42.08
C LEU A 437 -40.29 -2.43 -41.26
N MET A 438 -40.65 -3.68 -40.97
CA MET A 438 -41.91 -4.02 -40.28
C MET A 438 -41.69 -4.33 -38.80
N PHE A 439 -40.95 -5.38 -38.47
CA PHE A 439 -40.87 -5.93 -37.10
C PHE A 439 -39.45 -5.94 -36.51
N GLY A 440 -38.47 -5.34 -37.20
CA GLY A 440 -37.10 -5.33 -36.73
C GLY A 440 -36.87 -4.27 -35.67
N HIS A 441 -36.38 -4.68 -34.51
CA HIS A 441 -35.75 -3.78 -33.55
C HIS A 441 -34.46 -3.19 -34.15
N GLY A 442 -34.19 -1.91 -33.86
CA GLY A 442 -32.86 -1.35 -34.05
C GLY A 442 -31.87 -1.94 -33.03
N GLY A 443 -30.58 -1.86 -33.33
CA GLY A 443 -29.53 -2.21 -32.37
C GLY A 443 -29.29 -1.07 -31.38
N ASP A 444 -28.87 -1.38 -30.17
CA ASP A 444 -28.54 -0.35 -29.16
C ASP A 444 -27.25 0.40 -29.53
N GLY A 445 -27.13 1.63 -29.06
CA GLY A 445 -25.87 2.38 -29.09
C GLY A 445 -24.88 1.82 -28.08
N GLY A 446 -23.59 1.84 -28.42
CA GLY A 446 -22.52 1.48 -27.50
C GLY A 446 -22.36 2.52 -26.39
N ALA A 447 -21.98 2.09 -25.18
CA ALA A 447 -21.60 3.02 -24.12
C ALA A 447 -20.31 3.78 -24.48
N GLY A 448 -20.18 5.02 -24.02
CA GLY A 448 -18.93 5.76 -24.08
C GLY A 448 -17.89 5.21 -23.10
N GLY A 449 -16.62 5.40 -23.43
CA GLY A 449 -15.51 5.01 -22.57
C GLY A 449 -15.44 5.87 -21.31
N ALA A 450 -15.02 5.28 -20.19
CA ALA A 450 -14.64 6.06 -19.00
C ALA A 450 -13.45 6.98 -19.32
N ALA A 451 -13.36 8.12 -18.66
CA ALA A 451 -12.16 8.94 -18.70
C ALA A 451 -11.02 8.31 -17.89
N GLY A 452 -9.78 8.66 -18.23
CA GLY A 452 -8.66 8.47 -17.33
C GLY A 452 -8.68 9.49 -16.19
N SER A 453 -8.22 9.09 -15.00
CA SER A 453 -7.89 10.03 -13.93
C SER A 453 -6.57 10.75 -14.21
N GLY A 454 -6.41 11.96 -13.67
CA GLY A 454 -5.12 12.63 -13.62
C GLY A 454 -4.16 11.92 -12.67
N GLY A 455 -2.86 11.99 -12.96
CA GLY A 455 -1.82 11.46 -12.08
C GLY A 455 -1.58 12.39 -10.88
N ALA A 456 -1.14 11.85 -9.75
CA ALA A 456 -0.79 12.66 -8.59
C ALA A 456 0.44 13.55 -8.87
N GLY A 457 0.52 14.68 -8.17
CA GLY A 457 1.77 15.43 -8.06
C GLY A 457 2.78 14.68 -7.18
N GLY A 458 4.06 14.84 -7.48
CA GLY A 458 5.14 14.35 -6.64
C GLY A 458 5.35 15.27 -5.45
N PHE A 459 5.76 14.70 -4.32
CA PHE A 459 6.13 15.44 -3.12
C PHE A 459 7.40 16.27 -3.35
N GLY A 460 7.52 17.38 -2.63
CA GLY A 460 8.80 18.07 -2.50
C GLY A 460 9.74 17.29 -1.59
N GLY A 461 11.03 17.32 -1.91
CA GLY A 461 12.06 16.74 -1.07
C GLY A 461 12.34 17.61 0.17
N THR A 462 12.93 16.99 1.18
CA THR A 462 13.28 17.58 2.47
C THR A 462 14.44 18.57 2.33
N GLY A 463 14.37 19.68 3.06
CA GLY A 463 15.47 20.64 3.18
C GLY A 463 16.69 20.01 3.83
N GLY A 464 17.87 20.38 3.36
CA GLY A 464 19.13 19.90 3.93
C GLY A 464 19.55 20.84 5.05
N ALA A 465 19.42 20.40 6.30
CA ALA A 465 19.61 21.28 7.45
C ALA A 465 20.46 20.67 8.56
N SER A 466 21.69 21.17 8.70
CA SER A 466 22.54 20.92 9.87
C SER A 466 21.90 21.38 11.19
N VAL A 467 22.05 20.59 12.26
CA VAL A 467 21.55 20.94 13.60
C VAL A 467 22.57 21.78 14.36
N ILE A 468 22.36 23.09 14.36
CA ILE A 468 23.27 24.10 14.92
C ILE A 468 23.07 24.23 16.43
N THR A 469 24.10 23.90 17.23
CA THR A 469 24.12 24.20 18.67
C THR A 469 24.58 25.64 18.92
N LEU A 470 23.70 26.48 19.45
CA LEU A 470 23.97 27.88 19.78
C LEU A 470 24.70 28.07 21.12
N PRO A 471 25.35 29.24 21.35
CA PRO A 471 25.91 29.59 22.65
C PRO A 471 24.87 29.50 23.78
N GLY A 472 25.12 28.62 24.76
CA GLY A 472 24.17 28.28 25.81
C GLY A 472 23.51 26.90 25.67
N GLY A 473 23.74 26.21 24.55
CA GLY A 473 23.37 24.81 24.34
C GLY A 473 22.05 24.58 23.59
N LYS A 474 21.25 25.62 23.34
CA LYS A 474 20.02 25.55 22.52
C LYS A 474 20.32 25.05 21.10
N LEU A 475 19.37 24.33 20.49
CA LEU A 475 19.46 23.90 19.09
C LEU A 475 18.61 24.80 18.17
N THR A 476 19.06 24.97 16.94
CA THR A 476 18.33 25.51 15.79
C THR A 476 18.74 24.73 14.54
N ASP A 477 17.91 24.72 13.51
CA ASP A 477 18.30 24.26 12.17
C ASP A 477 19.03 25.38 11.39
N SER A 478 19.49 25.08 10.17
CA SER A 478 20.14 26.04 9.26
C SER A 478 19.16 26.97 8.52
N GLY A 479 17.84 26.78 8.67
CA GLY A 479 16.81 27.55 7.99
C GLY A 479 16.47 27.10 6.55
N ALA A 480 16.97 25.96 6.09
CA ALA A 480 16.62 25.41 4.77
C ALA A 480 15.13 25.03 4.69
N ALA A 481 14.50 25.25 3.54
CA ALA A 481 13.12 24.90 3.30
C ALA A 481 12.97 23.52 2.68
N GLY A 482 11.88 22.82 3.02
CA GLY A 482 11.39 21.71 2.22
C GLY A 482 10.88 22.20 0.87
N GLY A 483 11.11 21.42 -0.18
CA GLY A 483 10.63 21.72 -1.52
C GLY A 483 9.10 21.78 -1.59
N ALA A 484 8.57 22.59 -2.50
CA ALA A 484 7.14 22.60 -2.77
C ALA A 484 6.70 21.29 -3.44
N GLY A 485 5.52 20.78 -3.10
CA GLY A 485 4.89 19.69 -3.82
C GLY A 485 4.42 20.09 -5.22
N GLY A 486 4.41 19.13 -6.14
CA GLY A 486 3.86 19.30 -7.49
C GLY A 486 2.33 19.25 -7.48
N ILE A 487 1.71 19.94 -8.44
CA ILE A 487 0.25 20.02 -8.59
C ILE A 487 -0.30 18.74 -9.26
N GLY A 488 -1.43 18.25 -8.80
CA GLY A 488 -2.15 17.10 -9.35
C GLY A 488 -2.61 17.30 -10.80
N GLY A 489 -2.61 16.23 -11.59
CA GLY A 489 -3.05 16.26 -12.97
C GLY A 489 -4.57 16.42 -13.12
N ALA A 490 -5.01 17.12 -14.17
CA ALA A 490 -6.43 17.24 -14.50
C ALA A 490 -7.05 15.89 -14.93
N ALA A 491 -8.32 15.67 -14.62
CA ALA A 491 -9.09 14.53 -15.10
C ALA A 491 -9.35 14.59 -16.61
N GLY A 492 -9.49 13.43 -17.25
CA GLY A 492 -10.02 13.34 -18.61
C GLY A 492 -11.54 13.57 -18.68
N LEU A 493 -12.05 13.85 -19.87
CA LEU A 493 -13.49 13.92 -20.14
C LEU A 493 -14.06 12.53 -20.44
N ALA A 494 -15.26 12.24 -19.93
CA ALA A 494 -15.96 10.99 -20.19
C ALA A 494 -16.44 10.90 -21.65
N GLY A 495 -16.34 9.72 -22.24
CA GLY A 495 -16.86 9.46 -23.59
C GLY A 495 -18.39 9.52 -23.62
N ILE A 496 -18.95 10.15 -24.64
CA ILE A 496 -20.40 10.16 -24.88
C ILE A 496 -20.90 8.80 -25.35
N GLY A 497 -22.12 8.43 -24.97
CA GLY A 497 -22.78 7.23 -25.50
C GLY A 497 -23.17 7.40 -26.98
N GLY A 498 -23.16 6.30 -27.73
CA GLY A 498 -23.65 6.27 -29.11
C GLY A 498 -25.18 6.26 -29.18
N SER A 499 -25.75 6.81 -30.24
CA SER A 499 -27.22 6.82 -30.41
C SER A 499 -27.78 5.44 -30.76
N GLY A 500 -28.96 5.11 -30.24
CA GLY A 500 -29.71 3.91 -30.59
C GLY A 500 -30.16 3.87 -32.05
N GLY A 501 -30.19 2.68 -32.64
CA GLY A 501 -30.62 2.47 -34.02
C GLY A 501 -32.14 2.53 -34.19
N ALA A 502 -32.62 3.09 -35.31
CA ALA A 502 -34.05 3.18 -35.59
C ALA A 502 -34.70 1.79 -35.82
N GLY A 503 -35.87 1.56 -35.21
CA GLY A 503 -36.69 0.37 -35.42
C GLY A 503 -37.60 0.46 -36.65
N GLY A 504 -38.18 -0.67 -37.03
CA GLY A 504 -39.25 -0.75 -38.04
C GLY A 504 -40.61 -0.24 -37.55
N LEU A 505 -41.62 -0.25 -38.43
CA LEU A 505 -42.98 0.26 -38.18
C LEU A 505 -43.67 -0.29 -36.91
N PHE A 506 -43.31 -1.51 -36.50
CA PHE A 506 -43.76 -2.19 -35.29
C PHE A 506 -42.59 -2.66 -34.41
N GLY A 507 -41.35 -2.28 -34.74
CA GLY A 507 -40.15 -2.58 -33.96
C GLY A 507 -39.78 -1.42 -33.04
N GLN A 508 -39.13 -1.70 -31.92
CA GLN A 508 -38.58 -0.63 -31.07
C GLN A 508 -37.26 -0.11 -31.66
N ALA A 509 -36.97 1.16 -31.45
CA ALA A 509 -35.59 1.64 -31.58
C ALA A 509 -34.71 0.95 -30.51
N GLY A 510 -33.42 0.82 -30.79
CA GLY A 510 -32.44 0.48 -29.76
C GLY A 510 -32.28 1.63 -28.76
N LEU A 511 -31.74 1.33 -27.59
CA LEU A 511 -31.44 2.35 -26.58
C LEU A 511 -30.21 3.17 -26.95
N ASP A 512 -30.15 4.42 -26.51
CA ASP A 512 -28.91 5.20 -26.52
C ASP A 512 -27.93 4.61 -25.48
N GLY A 513 -26.64 4.63 -25.80
CA GLY A 513 -25.59 4.19 -24.90
C GLY A 513 -25.41 5.12 -23.70
N ALA A 514 -24.94 4.58 -22.58
CA ALA A 514 -24.56 5.39 -21.43
C ALA A 514 -23.33 6.26 -21.74
N ILE A 515 -23.26 7.44 -21.12
CA ILE A 515 -22.01 8.21 -21.00
C ILE A 515 -21.05 7.43 -20.09
N GLY A 516 -19.76 7.47 -20.37
CA GLY A 516 -18.74 6.83 -19.54
C GLY A 516 -18.60 7.45 -18.15
N ALA A 517 -17.84 6.80 -17.26
CA ALA A 517 -17.50 7.37 -15.97
C ALA A 517 -16.56 8.59 -16.13
N PHE A 518 -16.74 9.60 -15.29
CA PHE A 518 -15.81 10.73 -15.17
C PHE A 518 -14.54 10.30 -14.43
N GLY A 519 -13.40 10.89 -14.80
CA GLY A 519 -12.12 10.69 -14.12
C GLY A 519 -12.02 11.57 -12.88
N THR A 520 -11.10 11.23 -11.98
CA THR A 520 -10.71 12.11 -10.86
C THR A 520 -9.54 12.98 -11.25
N VAL A 521 -9.41 14.17 -10.65
CA VAL A 521 -8.13 14.87 -10.63
C VAL A 521 -7.13 14.05 -9.80
N GLY A 522 -5.84 14.22 -10.09
CA GLY A 522 -4.79 13.73 -9.19
C GLY A 522 -4.77 14.55 -7.90
N ALA A 523 -4.26 13.97 -6.83
CA ALA A 523 -3.92 14.73 -5.62
C ALA A 523 -2.65 15.59 -5.87
N ASP A 524 -2.54 16.72 -5.18
CA ASP A 524 -1.29 17.47 -5.08
C ASP A 524 -0.27 16.72 -4.21
N GLY A 525 1.02 16.90 -4.48
CA GLY A 525 2.08 16.40 -3.61
C GLY A 525 2.23 17.23 -2.34
N GLY A 526 2.70 16.60 -1.26
CA GLY A 526 3.07 17.32 -0.03
C GLY A 526 4.31 18.20 -0.23
N ILE A 527 4.47 19.20 0.65
CA ILE A 527 5.76 19.88 0.83
C ILE A 527 6.74 18.95 1.55
N GLY A 528 8.03 19.10 1.29
CA GLY A 528 9.05 18.40 2.06
C GLY A 528 9.16 18.92 3.50
N GLY A 529 9.82 18.15 4.37
CA GLY A 529 10.23 18.65 5.69
C GLY A 529 11.35 19.69 5.60
N ALA A 530 11.63 20.42 6.67
CA ALA A 530 12.74 21.37 6.72
C ALA A 530 14.12 20.73 6.97
N GLY A 531 14.15 19.43 7.29
CA GLY A 531 15.36 18.72 7.70
C GLY A 531 15.70 18.90 9.18
N GLY A 532 16.92 18.50 9.55
CA GLY A 532 17.51 18.75 10.86
C GLY A 532 16.64 18.30 12.04
N LEU A 533 16.22 19.28 12.85
CA LEU A 533 15.46 19.07 14.11
C LEU A 533 14.06 18.47 13.93
N GLY A 534 13.47 18.59 12.74
CA GLY A 534 12.21 17.94 12.37
C GLY A 534 12.39 16.79 11.37
N GLY A 535 13.49 16.81 10.60
CA GLY A 535 13.70 15.90 9.49
C GLY A 535 12.59 16.04 8.45
N ARG A 536 11.95 14.93 8.12
CA ARG A 536 10.77 14.84 7.24
C ARG A 536 9.45 15.26 7.90
N LEU A 537 9.41 15.43 9.23
CA LEU A 537 8.24 15.98 9.93
C LEU A 537 8.42 17.46 10.25
N PRO A 538 7.53 18.35 9.77
CA PRO A 538 7.43 19.71 10.28
C PRO A 538 7.38 19.77 11.82
N ILE A 539 8.11 20.72 12.41
CA ILE A 539 8.03 20.96 13.85
C ILE A 539 6.73 21.73 14.14
N ILE A 540 5.87 21.17 15.01
CA ILE A 540 4.57 21.75 15.34
C ILE A 540 4.75 23.14 15.96
N ASP A 541 4.21 24.15 15.28
CA ASP A 541 4.18 25.54 15.73
C ASP A 541 3.18 25.72 16.89
N LEU A 542 3.64 26.38 17.96
CA LEU A 542 2.87 26.64 19.17
C LEU A 542 1.67 27.56 18.93
N ASP A 543 1.74 28.46 17.95
CA ASP A 543 0.66 29.41 17.63
C ASP A 543 -0.46 28.77 16.79
N THR A 544 -0.20 27.60 16.16
CA THR A 544 -1.20 26.85 15.38
C THR A 544 -1.63 25.51 16.02
N ALA A 545 -0.94 25.06 17.07
CA ALA A 545 -1.20 23.81 17.77
C ALA A 545 -2.63 23.69 18.33
N THR A 546 -3.21 22.49 18.26
CA THR A 546 -4.55 22.21 18.80
C THR A 546 -4.57 22.23 20.33
N PRO A 547 -5.75 22.39 20.99
CA PRO A 547 -5.85 22.30 22.44
C PRO A 547 -5.32 20.99 23.03
N GLU A 548 -5.49 19.88 22.33
CA GLU A 548 -4.96 18.56 22.68
C GLU A 548 -3.44 18.51 22.57
N GLN A 549 -2.86 19.10 21.51
CA GLN A 549 -1.41 19.25 21.36
C GLN A 549 -0.83 20.16 22.45
N LEU A 550 -1.38 21.36 22.66
CA LEU A 550 -0.94 22.30 23.70
C LEU A 550 -0.96 21.68 25.10
N LYS A 551 -1.96 20.83 25.40
CA LYS A 551 -2.01 20.06 26.65
C LYS A 551 -0.88 19.03 26.76
N LEU A 552 -0.58 18.31 25.67
CA LEU A 552 0.50 17.32 25.64
C LEU A 552 1.88 18.00 25.73
N ILE A 553 2.07 19.11 25.01
CA ILE A 553 3.26 19.98 25.07
C ILE A 553 3.50 20.44 26.52
N ALA A 554 2.45 20.91 27.21
CA ALA A 554 2.57 21.36 28.59
C ALA A 554 3.08 20.25 29.54
N LEU A 555 2.56 19.02 29.43
CA LEU A 555 3.03 17.88 30.23
C LEU A 555 4.45 17.45 29.85
N MET A 556 4.78 17.42 28.55
CA MET A 556 6.12 17.09 28.08
C MET A 556 7.16 18.08 28.58
N LYS A 557 6.82 19.37 28.65
CA LYS A 557 7.68 20.40 29.25
C LYS A 557 7.75 20.29 30.77
N GLU A 558 6.64 20.01 31.45
CA GLU A 558 6.60 19.81 32.91
C GLU A 558 7.53 18.69 33.39
N LEU A 559 7.57 17.56 32.67
CA LEU A 559 8.42 16.42 32.99
C LEU A 559 9.83 16.51 32.36
N GLY A 560 9.93 17.07 31.14
CA GLY A 560 11.17 17.09 30.35
C GLY A 560 12.14 18.21 30.69
N LEU A 561 11.67 19.45 30.94
CA LEU A 561 12.57 20.58 31.19
C LEU A 561 13.45 20.41 32.46
N PRO A 562 12.98 19.77 33.55
CA PRO A 562 13.85 19.40 34.67
C PRO A 562 14.98 18.42 34.27
N ILE A 563 14.73 17.52 33.30
CA ILE A 563 15.73 16.59 32.77
C ILE A 563 16.74 17.33 31.90
N GLN A 564 16.28 18.18 30.97
CA GLN A 564 17.12 19.05 30.14
C GLN A 564 18.06 19.92 30.99
N ALA A 565 17.57 20.49 32.09
CA ALA A 565 18.35 21.33 33.01
C ALA A 565 19.46 20.56 33.76
N VAL A 566 19.39 19.22 33.84
CA VAL A 566 20.37 18.38 34.54
C VAL A 566 21.30 17.62 33.57
N THR A 567 20.78 17.22 32.41
CA THR A 567 21.51 16.42 31.41
C THR A 567 22.16 17.26 30.30
N GLY A 568 21.66 18.47 30.04
CA GLY A 568 22.04 19.29 28.88
C GLY A 568 21.44 18.82 27.55
N ILE A 569 20.64 17.76 27.53
CA ILE A 569 19.86 17.32 26.35
C ILE A 569 18.81 18.39 26.07
N GLN A 570 18.80 18.99 24.88
CA GLN A 570 17.73 19.91 24.51
C GLN A 570 16.49 19.12 24.10
N LEU A 571 15.34 19.49 24.65
CA LEU A 571 14.02 18.99 24.25
C LEU A 571 13.19 20.09 23.56
N GLU A 572 13.74 21.30 23.49
CA GLU A 572 13.21 22.49 22.84
C GLU A 572 14.23 23.10 21.88
N ASP A 573 13.76 23.69 20.78
CA ASP A 573 14.56 24.53 19.89
C ASP A 573 14.75 25.97 20.42
N VAL A 574 15.20 26.89 19.56
CA VAL A 574 15.34 28.33 19.86
C VAL A 574 14.02 28.99 20.28
N ASP A 575 12.91 28.68 19.60
CA ASP A 575 11.60 29.30 19.81
C ASP A 575 10.77 28.62 20.90
N GLY A 576 11.19 27.43 21.35
CA GLY A 576 10.52 26.63 22.37
C GLY A 576 9.56 25.59 21.79
N ARG A 577 9.62 25.26 20.50
CA ARG A 577 8.92 24.10 19.94
C ARG A 577 9.62 22.82 20.41
N LEU A 578 8.88 21.73 20.58
CA LEU A 578 9.45 20.45 21.01
C LEU A 578 10.17 19.76 19.84
N VAL A 579 11.33 19.16 20.10
CA VAL A 579 12.17 18.50 19.08
C VAL A 579 12.34 17.00 19.34
N GLY A 580 12.91 16.28 18.37
CA GLY A 580 13.14 14.83 18.49
C GLY A 580 11.83 14.04 18.49
N PRO A 581 11.72 12.93 19.25
CA PRO A 581 10.52 12.09 19.24
C PRO A 581 9.31 12.81 19.85
N LEU A 582 9.54 13.85 20.66
CA LEU A 582 8.48 14.65 21.27
C LEU A 582 7.64 15.40 20.24
N ASN A 583 8.23 15.85 19.11
CA ASN A 583 7.47 16.47 18.02
C ASN A 583 6.49 15.46 17.38
N ALA A 584 6.99 14.28 17.01
CA ALA A 584 6.18 13.23 16.39
C ALA A 584 5.00 12.80 17.28
N TYR A 585 5.18 12.72 18.60
CA TYR A 585 4.09 12.41 19.53
C TYR A 585 2.94 13.43 19.54
N LEU A 586 3.12 14.65 19.00
CA LEU A 586 2.07 15.66 18.86
C LEU A 586 1.14 15.40 17.66
N TYR A 587 1.53 14.57 16.68
CA TYR A 587 0.69 14.31 15.50
C TYR A 587 -0.52 13.42 15.82
N ASN A 588 -0.41 12.52 16.79
CA ASN A 588 -1.57 11.87 17.43
C ASN A 588 -1.45 11.92 18.96
N PRO A 589 -1.96 13.00 19.61
CA PRO A 589 -1.76 13.22 21.04
C PRO A 589 -2.30 12.13 21.97
N VAL A 590 -3.17 11.22 21.50
CA VAL A 590 -3.64 10.09 22.32
C VAL A 590 -2.59 8.98 22.37
N ILE A 591 -1.98 8.64 21.23
CA ILE A 591 -0.97 7.58 21.12
C ILE A 591 0.38 8.10 21.62
N GLY A 592 0.78 9.30 21.19
CA GLY A 592 2.01 9.94 21.65
C GLY A 592 2.06 10.16 23.16
N GLN A 593 0.93 10.51 23.79
CA GLN A 593 0.82 10.57 25.25
C GLN A 593 1.06 9.21 25.92
N ALA A 594 0.51 8.12 25.37
CA ALA A 594 0.67 6.79 25.95
C ALA A 594 2.13 6.30 25.83
N ILE A 595 2.76 6.51 24.68
CA ILE A 595 4.17 6.12 24.45
C ILE A 595 5.12 6.97 25.31
N PHE A 596 4.87 8.29 25.40
CA PHE A 596 5.60 9.16 26.32
C PHE A 596 5.46 8.72 27.78
N ASN A 597 4.29 8.22 28.20
CA ASN A 597 4.10 7.68 29.55
C ASN A 597 4.98 6.44 29.79
N VAL A 598 5.09 5.50 28.83
CA VAL A 598 5.99 4.34 28.94
C VAL A 598 7.43 4.78 29.24
N GLY A 599 7.96 5.74 28.50
CA GLY A 599 9.31 6.30 28.75
C GLY A 599 9.49 6.78 30.19
N ASN A 600 8.50 7.50 30.72
CA ASN A 600 8.51 7.98 32.11
C ASN A 600 8.43 6.84 33.15
N THR A 601 7.80 5.70 32.84
CA THR A 601 7.71 4.56 33.78
C THR A 601 9.05 3.89 34.08
N PHE A 602 10.09 4.03 33.25
CA PHE A 602 11.40 3.43 33.54
C PHE A 602 12.11 4.04 34.77
N ALA A 603 11.56 5.07 35.40
CA ALA A 603 11.93 5.49 36.76
C ALA A 603 11.61 4.42 37.84
N SER A 604 10.63 3.54 37.61
CA SER A 604 10.28 2.40 38.48
C SER A 604 10.95 1.08 38.06
N SER A 605 11.94 1.12 37.17
CA SER A 605 12.70 -0.07 36.80
C SER A 605 13.65 -0.51 37.92
N SER A 606 13.82 -1.83 38.04
CA SER A 606 14.84 -2.50 38.84
C SER A 606 16.27 -2.32 38.32
N LEU A 607 16.45 -1.85 37.08
CA LEU A 607 17.75 -1.68 36.44
C LEU A 607 18.48 -0.40 36.93
N PRO A 608 19.78 -0.49 37.29
CA PRO A 608 20.60 0.68 37.59
C PRO A 608 20.63 1.67 36.41
N ALA A 609 20.70 2.98 36.70
CA ALA A 609 20.68 4.03 35.67
C ALA A 609 21.76 3.81 34.58
N ARG A 610 22.99 3.47 34.96
CA ARG A 610 24.08 3.12 34.02
C ARG A 610 23.72 1.96 33.09
N VAL A 611 23.07 0.92 33.62
CA VAL A 611 22.63 -0.24 32.83
C VAL A 611 21.53 0.16 31.84
N LYS A 612 20.62 1.07 32.22
CA LYS A 612 19.60 1.59 31.30
C LYS A 612 20.21 2.37 30.14
N GLU A 613 21.15 3.29 30.39
CA GLU A 613 21.81 4.01 29.28
C GLU A 613 22.64 3.07 28.39
N ILE A 614 23.26 2.03 28.96
CA ILE A 614 23.96 0.98 28.18
C ILE A 614 22.99 0.23 27.26
N ILE A 615 21.80 -0.14 27.76
CA ILE A 615 20.76 -0.78 26.94
C ILE A 615 20.34 0.15 25.79
N ILE A 616 20.10 1.43 26.08
CA ILE A 616 19.64 2.41 25.09
C ILE A 616 20.70 2.65 24.02
N LEU A 617 21.95 2.96 24.40
CA LEU A 617 23.06 3.12 23.46
C LEU A 617 23.31 1.86 22.61
N SER A 618 23.04 0.67 23.15
CA SER A 618 23.15 -0.60 22.40
C SER A 618 22.05 -0.76 21.33
N VAL A 619 20.86 -0.18 21.51
CA VAL A 619 19.79 -0.17 20.51
C VAL A 619 20.05 0.91 19.47
N GLY A 620 20.09 2.19 19.89
CA GLY A 620 20.27 3.33 18.99
C GLY A 620 21.57 3.24 18.18
N GLY A 621 22.62 2.63 18.73
CA GLY A 621 23.89 2.39 18.04
C GLY A 621 23.85 1.27 17.00
N GLN A 622 22.96 0.27 17.13
CA GLN A 622 22.73 -0.71 16.06
C GLN A 622 21.75 -0.18 14.99
N TRP A 623 20.82 0.71 15.35
CA TRP A 623 19.88 1.34 14.43
C TRP A 623 20.40 2.64 13.77
N GLY A 624 21.55 3.18 14.22
CA GLY A 624 22.06 4.46 13.75
C GLY A 624 21.08 5.62 14.01
N SER A 625 20.47 5.67 15.19
CA SER A 625 19.43 6.63 15.59
C SER A 625 20.07 7.91 16.17
N GLU A 626 20.32 8.90 15.31
CA GLU A 626 21.21 10.04 15.65
C GLU A 626 20.72 10.88 16.83
N TYR A 627 19.45 11.32 16.81
CA TYR A 627 18.90 12.12 17.90
C TYR A 627 18.86 11.34 19.23
N GLU A 628 18.59 10.03 19.19
CA GLU A 628 18.61 9.16 20.36
C GLU A 628 20.02 9.04 20.93
N LEU A 629 21.02 8.83 20.06
CA LEU A 629 22.43 8.77 20.44
C LEU A 629 22.92 10.11 21.00
N TYR A 630 22.59 11.24 20.37
CA TYR A 630 22.84 12.60 20.89
C TYR A 630 22.35 12.74 22.35
N ALA A 631 21.11 12.30 22.61
CA ALA A 631 20.50 12.43 23.93
C ALA A 631 21.15 11.48 24.94
N HIS A 632 21.27 10.21 24.61
CA HIS A 632 21.71 9.17 25.54
C HIS A 632 23.23 9.10 25.74
N VAL A 633 24.04 9.64 24.82
CA VAL A 633 25.46 9.92 25.08
C VAL A 633 25.62 10.89 26.25
N LYS A 634 24.80 11.95 26.32
CA LYS A 634 24.85 12.94 27.41
C LYS A 634 24.34 12.36 28.74
N ALA A 635 23.28 11.54 28.69
CA ALA A 635 22.81 10.79 29.86
C ALA A 635 23.87 9.79 30.37
N ALA A 636 24.53 9.05 29.47
CA ALA A 636 25.58 8.11 29.81
C ALA A 636 26.81 8.79 30.45
N GLN A 637 27.22 9.95 29.90
CA GLN A 637 28.26 10.79 30.49
C GLN A 637 27.88 11.31 31.88
N LEU A 638 26.63 11.73 32.10
CA LEU A 638 26.14 12.17 33.41
C LEU A 638 26.19 11.05 34.46
N TYR A 639 25.88 9.80 34.09
CA TYR A 639 26.02 8.62 34.96
C TYR A 639 27.45 8.03 34.98
N GLY A 640 28.42 8.72 34.38
CA GLY A 640 29.85 8.42 34.45
C GLY A 640 30.26 7.13 33.74
N ILE A 641 29.54 6.73 32.68
CA ILE A 641 29.96 5.61 31.82
C ILE A 641 31.23 6.03 31.08
N ASP A 642 32.21 5.13 30.99
CA ASP A 642 33.51 5.41 30.36
C ASP A 642 33.36 5.69 28.85
N ALA A 643 34.15 6.64 28.34
CA ALA A 643 34.07 7.08 26.94
C ALA A 643 34.28 5.93 25.94
N GLU A 644 35.22 5.02 26.20
CA GLU A 644 35.45 3.82 25.36
C GLU A 644 34.19 2.94 25.25
N ALA A 645 33.40 2.83 26.34
CA ALA A 645 32.14 2.10 26.30
C ALA A 645 31.08 2.86 25.49
N ILE A 646 30.91 4.16 25.75
CA ILE A 646 29.97 5.02 25.01
C ILE A 646 30.27 4.98 23.50
N ASP A 647 31.52 5.22 23.10
CA ASP A 647 31.98 5.21 21.72
C ASP A 647 31.73 3.85 21.04
N SER A 648 31.97 2.73 21.75
CA SER A 648 31.74 1.39 21.21
C SER A 648 30.26 1.10 20.98
N LEU A 649 29.39 1.44 21.95
CA LEU A 649 27.96 1.18 21.85
C LEU A 649 27.30 2.09 20.80
N ALA A 650 27.59 3.39 20.83
CA ALA A 650 26.96 4.39 19.96
C ALA A 650 27.28 4.19 18.46
N ASN A 651 28.38 3.51 18.13
CA ASN A 651 28.75 3.15 16.76
C ASN A 651 28.44 1.67 16.43
N GLY A 652 27.57 1.01 17.21
CA GLY A 652 27.12 -0.37 16.98
C GLY A 652 28.20 -1.44 17.09
N GLN A 653 29.34 -1.13 17.73
CA GLN A 653 30.48 -2.04 17.85
C GLN A 653 30.31 -3.00 19.04
N ALA A 654 31.09 -4.09 19.03
CA ALA A 654 31.16 -5.00 20.17
C ALA A 654 31.59 -4.24 21.46
N PRO A 655 30.99 -4.49 22.64
CA PRO A 655 31.14 -3.60 23.78
C PRO A 655 32.57 -3.57 24.32
N ALA A 656 33.17 -2.38 24.36
CA ALA A 656 34.45 -2.10 25.00
C ALA A 656 34.25 -1.39 26.35
N GLY A 657 35.31 -1.25 27.16
CA GLY A 657 35.27 -0.59 28.49
C GLY A 657 34.43 -1.24 29.60
N LEU A 658 33.39 -2.02 29.27
CA LEU A 658 32.42 -2.57 30.23
C LEU A 658 32.89 -3.86 30.92
N THR A 659 32.38 -4.09 32.14
CA THR A 659 32.64 -5.32 32.92
C THR A 659 31.41 -5.76 33.71
N GLY A 660 31.37 -7.04 34.12
CA GLY A 660 30.30 -7.58 34.96
C GLY A 660 28.90 -7.41 34.36
N ASN A 661 27.92 -7.04 35.20
CA ASN A 661 26.52 -6.84 34.80
C ASN A 661 26.36 -5.82 33.66
N GLU A 662 27.22 -4.80 33.59
CA GLU A 662 27.18 -3.78 32.53
C GLU A 662 27.52 -4.39 31.16
N LEU A 663 28.52 -5.27 31.11
CA LEU A 663 28.88 -6.02 29.91
C LEU A 663 27.79 -7.04 29.53
N VAL A 664 27.17 -7.71 30.51
CA VAL A 664 26.08 -8.67 30.28
C VAL A 664 24.86 -7.98 29.65
N ALA A 665 24.49 -6.79 30.12
CA ALA A 665 23.37 -6.03 29.55
C ALA A 665 23.66 -5.60 28.10
N ALA A 666 24.86 -5.08 27.82
CA ALA A 666 25.27 -4.71 26.46
C ALA A 666 25.23 -5.92 25.51
N GLN A 667 25.80 -7.05 25.92
CA GLN A 667 25.83 -8.28 25.12
C GLN A 667 24.41 -8.85 24.88
N PHE A 668 23.55 -8.84 25.90
CA PHE A 668 22.16 -9.27 25.79
C PHE A 668 21.38 -8.45 24.76
N VAL A 669 21.49 -7.11 24.80
CA VAL A 669 20.78 -6.23 23.87
C VAL A 669 21.35 -6.33 22.46
N GLN A 670 22.68 -6.37 22.31
CA GLN A 670 23.29 -6.52 20.99
C GLN A 670 22.97 -7.87 20.34
N GLU A 671 22.89 -8.97 21.11
CA GLU A 671 22.43 -10.28 20.59
C GLU A 671 20.94 -10.23 20.21
N LEU A 672 20.10 -9.62 21.05
CA LEU A 672 18.66 -9.47 20.81
C LEU A 672 18.35 -8.70 19.52
N VAL A 673 18.96 -7.52 19.35
CA VAL A 673 18.68 -6.66 18.20
C VAL A 673 19.32 -7.22 16.93
N SER A 674 20.56 -7.73 16.99
CA SER A 674 21.23 -8.28 15.80
C SER A 674 20.80 -9.69 15.38
N THR A 675 20.08 -10.46 16.21
CA THR A 675 19.63 -11.83 15.85
C THR A 675 18.13 -12.09 16.04
N HIS A 676 17.38 -11.07 16.48
CA HIS A 676 15.97 -11.17 16.89
C HIS A 676 15.71 -12.25 17.96
N ARG A 677 16.74 -12.67 18.71
CA ARG A 677 16.74 -13.73 19.75
C ARG A 677 17.85 -13.51 20.76
N VAL A 678 17.82 -14.26 21.87
CA VAL A 678 18.94 -14.35 22.83
C VAL A 678 19.22 -15.83 23.10
N SER A 679 20.47 -16.26 23.05
CA SER A 679 20.90 -17.63 23.39
C SER A 679 20.69 -17.97 24.87
N ASP A 680 20.58 -19.26 25.19
CA ASP A 680 20.37 -19.70 26.58
C ASP A 680 21.53 -19.30 27.52
N ALA A 681 22.74 -19.15 26.98
CA ALA A 681 23.91 -18.72 27.74
C ALA A 681 23.81 -17.24 28.17
N THR A 682 23.52 -16.34 27.22
CA THR A 682 23.35 -14.90 27.52
C THR A 682 22.09 -14.65 28.34
N TYR A 683 21.01 -15.39 28.09
CA TYR A 683 19.79 -15.33 28.90
C TYR A 683 20.07 -15.76 30.36
N ALA A 684 20.78 -16.87 30.58
CA ALA A 684 21.15 -17.33 31.91
C ALA A 684 22.04 -16.31 32.64
N ALA A 685 23.03 -15.73 31.95
CA ALA A 685 23.89 -14.69 32.51
C ALA A 685 23.09 -13.43 32.90
N ALA A 686 22.11 -13.03 32.08
CA ALA A 686 21.22 -11.89 32.38
C ALA A 686 20.31 -12.18 33.58
N VAL A 687 19.77 -13.39 33.72
CA VAL A 687 18.98 -13.81 34.89
C VAL A 687 19.85 -13.91 36.15
N GLU A 688 21.11 -14.34 36.07
CA GLU A 688 22.05 -14.32 37.20
C GLU A 688 22.41 -12.87 37.61
N ALA A 689 22.59 -11.98 36.64
CA ALA A 689 22.95 -10.57 36.88
C ALA A 689 21.79 -9.72 37.42
N PHE A 690 20.55 -9.94 36.96
CA PHE A 690 19.42 -9.02 37.18
C PHE A 690 18.13 -9.69 37.69
N GLY A 691 18.04 -11.02 37.67
CA GLY A 691 16.80 -11.75 37.95
C GLY A 691 15.72 -11.57 36.87
N GLN A 692 14.65 -12.37 36.94
CA GLN A 692 13.59 -12.38 35.91
C GLN A 692 12.94 -11.00 35.70
N ALA A 693 12.69 -10.24 36.77
CA ALA A 693 12.10 -8.89 36.66
C ALA A 693 13.05 -7.88 35.96
N GLY A 694 14.36 -7.96 36.21
CA GLY A 694 15.34 -7.12 35.52
C GLY A 694 15.53 -7.50 34.04
N VAL A 695 15.39 -8.78 33.69
CA VAL A 695 15.37 -9.23 32.29
C VAL A 695 14.09 -8.76 31.57
N VAL A 696 12.93 -8.75 32.25
CA VAL A 696 11.69 -8.16 31.71
C VAL A 696 11.84 -6.64 31.52
N ASP A 697 12.37 -5.92 32.51
CA ASP A 697 12.66 -4.50 32.39
C ASP A 697 13.61 -4.20 31.21
N MET A 698 14.63 -5.04 31.01
CA MET A 698 15.62 -4.89 29.94
C MET A 698 15.03 -5.17 28.55
N ALA A 699 14.19 -6.20 28.41
CA ALA A 699 13.46 -6.48 27.18
C ALA A 699 12.47 -5.36 26.83
N ASN A 700 11.70 -4.88 27.81
CA ASN A 700 10.77 -3.76 27.64
C ASN A 700 11.49 -2.44 27.31
N LEU A 701 12.66 -2.19 27.92
CA LEU A 701 13.47 -1.00 27.64
C LEU A 701 14.03 -1.05 26.22
N ALA A 702 14.67 -2.16 25.84
CA ALA A 702 15.16 -2.35 24.48
C ALA A 702 14.01 -2.24 23.45
N GLY A 703 12.85 -2.84 23.74
CA GLY A 703 11.65 -2.74 22.91
C GLY A 703 11.11 -1.32 22.76
N THR A 704 11.14 -0.51 23.83
CA THR A 704 10.71 0.90 23.77
C THR A 704 11.65 1.72 22.88
N TYR A 705 12.96 1.48 22.98
CA TYR A 705 13.94 2.22 22.18
C TYR A 705 14.09 1.70 20.75
N LEU A 706 13.73 0.44 20.46
CA LEU A 706 13.50 -0.02 19.08
C LEU A 706 12.38 0.79 18.43
N GLY A 707 11.31 1.09 19.18
CA GLY A 707 10.25 1.99 18.72
C GLY A 707 10.70 3.45 18.55
N ALA A 708 11.53 3.97 19.45
CA ALA A 708 12.09 5.33 19.34
C ALA A 708 13.05 5.47 18.15
N SER A 709 13.96 4.52 17.95
CA SER A 709 14.85 4.44 16.79
C SER A 709 14.07 4.29 15.48
N ALA A 710 13.05 3.42 15.42
CA ALA A 710 12.19 3.31 14.25
C ALA A 710 11.46 4.62 13.93
N LEU A 711 11.01 5.35 14.96
CA LEU A 711 10.39 6.67 14.81
C LEU A 711 11.36 7.72 14.25
N LEU A 712 12.53 7.87 14.88
CA LEU A 712 13.51 8.89 14.50
C LEU A 712 14.13 8.62 13.13
N ASN A 713 14.38 7.36 12.78
CA ASN A 713 14.93 6.96 11.50
C ASN A 713 13.94 7.08 10.34
N ALA A 714 12.67 6.75 10.55
CA ALA A 714 11.63 6.85 9.51
C ALA A 714 11.35 8.30 9.09
N PHE A 715 11.56 9.24 10.02
CA PHE A 715 11.36 10.67 9.83
C PHE A 715 12.68 11.46 9.71
N GLU A 716 13.84 10.79 9.66
CA GLU A 716 15.18 11.37 9.52
C GLU A 716 15.46 12.54 10.46
N VAL A 717 15.13 12.35 11.75
CA VAL A 717 15.26 13.37 12.79
C VAL A 717 16.69 13.40 13.33
N GLN A 718 17.44 14.44 12.97
CA GLN A 718 18.89 14.53 13.18
C GLN A 718 19.26 15.02 14.58
N GLY A 719 20.47 14.65 15.02
CA GLY A 719 21.14 15.24 16.19
C GLY A 719 22.24 16.23 15.77
N PRO A 720 22.72 17.12 16.66
CA PRO A 720 23.90 17.96 16.43
C PRO A 720 25.24 17.19 16.55
N ASP A 721 25.20 15.91 16.90
CA ASP A 721 26.35 15.01 17.01
C ASP A 721 26.12 13.87 15.98
N GLN A 722 27.00 13.71 14.98
CA GLN A 722 26.93 12.63 13.98
C GLN A 722 27.40 11.29 14.57
N PHE A 723 26.80 10.17 14.14
CA PHE A 723 27.20 8.81 14.54
C PHE A 723 27.33 7.88 13.32
N ALA A 724 28.28 6.95 13.35
CA ALA A 724 28.49 6.05 12.21
C ALA A 724 27.40 4.96 12.15
N ALA A 725 26.42 5.13 11.27
CA ALA A 725 25.39 4.13 11.01
C ALA A 725 26.02 2.77 10.60
N PRO A 726 25.74 1.67 11.32
CA PRO A 726 26.21 0.35 10.90
C PRO A 726 25.50 -0.12 9.63
N ILE A 727 26.20 -0.86 8.77
CA ILE A 727 25.55 -1.68 7.75
C ILE A 727 25.05 -2.95 8.46
N PRO A 728 23.74 -3.20 8.57
CA PRO A 728 23.22 -4.33 9.34
C PRO A 728 23.59 -5.68 8.67
N PRO A 729 24.26 -6.60 9.38
CA PRO A 729 24.47 -7.96 8.89
C PRO A 729 23.18 -8.77 9.09
N ALA A 730 22.57 -9.26 7.99
CA ALA A 730 21.37 -10.10 8.08
C ALA A 730 21.63 -11.39 8.88
N PRO A 731 20.91 -11.64 10.00
CA PRO A 731 21.14 -12.82 10.83
C PRO A 731 20.45 -14.07 10.28
N PRO A 732 21.05 -15.26 10.44
CA PRO A 732 20.33 -16.52 10.32
C PRO A 732 19.52 -16.79 11.60
N SER A 733 18.21 -16.98 11.47
CA SER A 733 17.29 -17.22 12.60
C SER A 733 17.73 -18.42 13.46
N PRO A 734 17.97 -18.26 14.78
CA PRO A 734 18.27 -19.37 15.67
C PRO A 734 17.10 -20.36 15.81
N VAL A 735 17.42 -21.65 15.91
CA VAL A 735 16.43 -22.71 16.19
C VAL A 735 15.90 -22.54 17.63
N PRO A 736 14.58 -22.61 17.87
CA PRO A 736 14.02 -22.49 19.22
C PRO A 736 14.49 -23.64 20.14
N PRO A 737 14.74 -23.38 21.44
CA PRO A 737 15.09 -24.41 22.41
C PRO A 737 13.89 -25.31 22.73
N SER A 738 14.17 -26.53 23.18
CA SER A 738 13.17 -27.59 23.35
C SER A 738 12.33 -27.47 24.63
N ASP A 739 11.00 -27.38 24.44
CA ASP A 739 9.91 -28.00 25.20
C ASP A 739 9.73 -27.76 26.72
N GLU A 740 10.72 -27.24 27.46
CA GLU A 740 10.78 -27.42 28.93
C GLU A 740 9.81 -26.55 29.77
N TYR A 741 9.28 -25.43 29.23
CA TYR A 741 8.65 -24.39 30.07
C TYR A 741 7.17 -24.04 29.78
N GLY A 742 6.50 -24.71 28.82
CA GLY A 742 5.08 -24.46 28.52
C GLY A 742 4.77 -23.02 28.06
N LEU A 743 3.53 -22.55 28.28
CA LEU A 743 2.98 -21.32 27.68
C LEU A 743 3.65 -19.99 28.11
N GLY A 744 4.61 -20.02 29.05
CA GLY A 744 5.41 -18.85 29.43
C GLY A 744 6.78 -18.77 28.74
N GLY A 745 7.24 -19.83 28.08
CA GLY A 745 8.63 -19.95 27.67
C GLY A 745 9.57 -19.78 28.88
N ARG A 746 10.74 -19.17 28.68
CA ARG A 746 11.76 -18.91 29.72
C ARG A 746 11.26 -18.02 30.88
N LEU A 747 10.09 -17.38 30.75
CA LEU A 747 9.45 -16.57 31.78
C LEU A 747 8.26 -17.32 32.40
N PRO A 748 8.34 -17.77 33.66
CA PRO A 748 7.24 -18.47 34.31
C PRO A 748 5.93 -17.68 34.29
N LEU A 749 4.80 -18.37 34.09
CA LEU A 749 3.48 -17.75 34.23
C LEU A 749 3.26 -17.33 35.69
N LEU A 750 2.91 -16.06 35.92
CA LEU A 750 2.78 -15.54 37.29
C LEU A 750 1.63 -16.23 38.04
N ASP A 751 1.94 -16.84 39.19
CA ASP A 751 0.95 -17.42 40.08
C ASP A 751 0.14 -16.31 40.79
N LEU A 752 -1.11 -16.12 40.36
CA LEU A 752 -2.01 -15.12 40.91
C LEU A 752 -2.52 -15.46 42.32
N SER A 753 -2.19 -16.64 42.88
CA SER A 753 -2.44 -16.94 44.30
C SER A 753 -1.33 -16.40 45.23
N THR A 754 -0.15 -16.09 44.70
CA THR A 754 0.99 -15.50 45.45
C THR A 754 1.42 -14.12 44.96
N ALA A 755 0.81 -13.60 43.88
CA ALA A 755 1.05 -12.27 43.33
C ALA A 755 0.75 -11.10 44.31
N THR A 756 1.47 -9.99 44.12
CA THR A 756 1.30 -8.75 44.91
C THR A 756 0.01 -7.99 44.53
N PRO A 757 -0.48 -7.05 45.38
CA PRO A 757 -1.69 -6.28 45.09
C PRO A 757 -1.67 -5.54 43.74
N ALA A 758 -0.54 -4.91 43.38
CA ALA A 758 -0.39 -4.21 42.09
C ALA A 758 -0.42 -5.17 40.89
N GLN A 759 0.13 -6.38 41.05
CA GLN A 759 0.06 -7.43 40.04
C GLN A 759 -1.36 -7.96 39.87
N LEU A 760 -2.13 -8.09 40.96
CA LEU A 760 -3.53 -8.49 40.94
C LEU A 760 -4.43 -7.42 40.31
N GLU A 761 -4.16 -6.14 40.58
CA GLU A 761 -4.86 -5.00 40.01
C GLU A 761 -4.62 -4.91 38.49
N LEU A 762 -3.36 -4.95 38.03
CA LEU A 762 -3.05 -4.96 36.60
C LEU A 762 -3.57 -6.24 35.92
N ALA A 763 -3.45 -7.42 36.55
CA ALA A 763 -4.02 -8.65 35.99
C ALA A 763 -5.55 -8.57 35.85
N ALA A 764 -6.25 -7.87 36.75
CA ALA A 764 -7.69 -7.62 36.63
C ALA A 764 -8.01 -6.63 35.49
N GLN A 765 -7.25 -5.54 35.36
CA GLN A 765 -7.36 -4.57 34.25
C GLN A 765 -7.16 -5.26 32.89
N ILE A 766 -6.07 -6.02 32.72
CA ILE A 766 -5.78 -6.74 31.48
C ILE A 766 -6.88 -7.78 31.20
N LYS A 767 -7.31 -8.57 32.19
CA LYS A 767 -8.36 -9.58 32.01
C LYS A 767 -9.71 -9.01 31.61
N ALA A 768 -10.05 -7.78 32.01
CA ALA A 768 -11.28 -7.13 31.60
C ALA A 768 -11.36 -6.91 30.07
N VAL A 769 -10.22 -6.85 29.38
CA VAL A 769 -10.12 -6.77 27.92
C VAL A 769 -9.78 -8.15 27.31
N ALA A 770 -8.82 -8.88 27.88
CA ALA A 770 -8.33 -10.14 27.32
C ALA A 770 -9.39 -11.25 27.28
N ILE A 771 -10.28 -11.34 28.29
CA ILE A 771 -11.35 -12.35 28.31
C ILE A 771 -12.36 -12.14 27.17
N PRO A 772 -13.00 -10.96 26.99
CA PRO A 772 -13.90 -10.75 25.86
C PRO A 772 -13.18 -10.80 24.50
N THR A 773 -11.92 -10.33 24.39
CA THR A 773 -11.14 -10.47 23.15
C THR A 773 -10.91 -11.95 22.79
N GLN A 774 -10.47 -12.79 23.73
CA GLN A 774 -10.33 -14.23 23.50
C GLN A 774 -11.66 -14.91 23.13
N GLN A 775 -12.78 -14.47 23.72
CA GLN A 775 -14.11 -15.00 23.38
C GLN A 775 -14.61 -14.56 21.99
N ALA A 776 -14.22 -13.36 21.52
CA ALA A 776 -14.61 -12.83 20.22
C ALA A 776 -13.72 -13.32 19.07
N THR A 777 -12.45 -13.64 19.34
CA THR A 777 -11.41 -13.93 18.33
C THR A 777 -10.88 -15.37 18.37
N GLY A 778 -11.05 -16.10 19.48
CA GLY A 778 -10.37 -17.38 19.67
C GLY A 778 -8.85 -17.28 19.92
N ILE A 779 -8.26 -16.09 19.90
CA ILE A 779 -6.85 -15.86 20.27
C ILE A 779 -6.71 -16.19 21.76
N GLN A 780 -5.90 -17.20 22.09
CA GLN A 780 -5.68 -17.64 23.46
C GLN A 780 -4.79 -16.63 24.19
N LEU A 781 -5.40 -15.79 25.03
CA LEU A 781 -4.75 -14.76 25.87
C LEU A 781 -4.65 -15.19 27.36
N LEU A 782 -5.36 -16.25 27.73
CA LEU A 782 -5.31 -16.90 29.04
C LEU A 782 -5.05 -18.40 28.93
N SER A 783 -4.34 -18.96 29.92
CA SER A 783 -4.24 -20.42 30.13
C SER A 783 -5.57 -21.02 30.63
N PRO A 784 -5.76 -22.35 30.61
CA PRO A 784 -6.93 -23.01 31.19
C PRO A 784 -7.16 -22.70 32.68
N GLU A 785 -6.10 -22.43 33.42
CA GLU A 785 -6.09 -22.02 34.84
C GLU A 785 -6.40 -20.53 35.02
N GLY A 786 -6.51 -19.79 33.92
CA GLY A 786 -6.76 -18.35 33.91
C GLY A 786 -5.54 -17.50 34.21
N GLN A 787 -4.30 -18.01 34.04
CA GLN A 787 -3.11 -17.16 34.02
C GLN A 787 -3.05 -16.39 32.69
N LEU A 788 -2.46 -15.19 32.67
CA LEU A 788 -2.22 -14.45 31.41
C LEU A 788 -1.04 -15.10 30.66
N ILE A 789 -1.10 -15.16 29.33
CA ILE A 789 -0.04 -15.71 28.47
C ILE A 789 0.35 -14.72 27.37
N GLY A 790 1.32 -15.07 26.51
CA GLY A 790 1.86 -14.13 25.53
C GLY A 790 2.63 -12.99 26.20
N PRO A 791 2.64 -11.76 25.62
CA PRO A 791 3.32 -10.62 26.23
C PRO A 791 2.67 -10.20 27.56
N LEU A 792 1.37 -10.50 27.75
CA LEU A 792 0.57 -10.09 28.91
C LEU A 792 1.05 -10.68 30.24
N ASN A 793 1.80 -11.80 30.22
CA ASN A 793 2.46 -12.33 31.42
C ASN A 793 3.62 -11.43 31.88
N SER A 794 4.43 -10.93 30.93
CA SER A 794 5.60 -10.10 31.23
C SER A 794 5.21 -8.77 31.88
N TYR A 795 4.08 -8.19 31.48
CA TYR A 795 3.56 -6.94 32.04
C TYR A 795 3.30 -7.03 33.56
N LEU A 796 3.07 -8.23 34.10
CA LEU A 796 2.91 -8.44 35.53
C LEU A 796 4.24 -8.47 36.31
N TYR A 797 5.40 -8.60 35.67
CA TYR A 797 6.68 -8.62 36.39
C TYR A 797 7.13 -7.22 36.85
N ASN A 798 6.72 -6.16 36.13
CA ASN A 798 6.80 -4.78 36.58
C ASN A 798 5.48 -4.06 36.26
N PRO A 799 4.48 -4.05 37.18
CA PRO A 799 3.14 -3.56 36.88
C PRO A 799 3.06 -2.08 36.47
N THR A 800 4.03 -1.24 36.85
CA THR A 800 4.05 0.16 36.45
C THR A 800 4.42 0.30 34.96
N ILE A 801 5.47 -0.39 34.51
CA ILE A 801 5.89 -0.39 33.10
C ILE A 801 4.88 -1.18 32.24
N GLY A 802 4.48 -2.37 32.71
CA GLY A 802 3.52 -3.23 32.03
C GLY A 802 2.12 -2.63 31.90
N GLY A 803 1.69 -1.82 32.86
CA GLY A 803 0.44 -1.05 32.75
C GLY A 803 0.50 -0.01 31.63
N ALA A 804 1.59 0.76 31.54
CA ALA A 804 1.77 1.74 30.47
C ALA A 804 1.90 1.08 29.08
N LEU A 805 2.60 -0.05 28.97
CA LEU A 805 2.68 -0.82 27.72
C LEU A 805 1.31 -1.38 27.28
N PHE A 806 0.49 -1.82 28.24
CA PHE A 806 -0.89 -2.23 27.96
C PHE A 806 -1.76 -1.04 27.50
N ASP A 807 -1.61 0.13 28.13
CA ASP A 807 -2.34 1.34 27.76
C ASP A 807 -1.93 1.89 26.38
N VAL A 808 -0.68 1.72 25.93
CA VAL A 808 -0.27 1.98 24.53
C VAL A 808 -1.05 1.10 23.55
N GLY A 809 -1.18 -0.20 23.83
CA GLY A 809 -2.00 -1.10 23.00
C GLY A 809 -3.46 -0.65 22.89
N ASN A 810 -4.03 -0.15 24.00
CA ASN A 810 -5.39 0.43 24.00
C ASN A 810 -5.48 1.77 23.25
N ALA A 811 -4.41 2.58 23.24
CA ALA A 811 -4.39 3.89 22.59
C ALA A 811 -4.52 3.81 21.06
N PHE A 812 -4.13 2.71 20.41
CA PHE A 812 -4.32 2.49 18.96
C PHE A 812 -5.79 2.39 18.51
N ALA A 813 -6.75 2.38 19.45
CA ALA A 813 -8.16 2.66 19.14
C ALA A 813 -8.38 4.10 18.60
N ALA A 814 -7.47 5.03 18.89
CA ALA A 814 -7.45 6.41 18.37
C ALA A 814 -6.52 6.61 17.15
N SER A 815 -5.99 5.52 16.57
CA SER A 815 -5.24 5.57 15.31
C SER A 815 -6.18 5.63 14.11
N THR A 816 -5.81 6.49 13.17
CA THR A 816 -6.46 6.77 11.88
C THR A 816 -6.40 5.62 10.87
N LEU A 817 -5.50 4.64 11.08
CA LEU A 817 -5.28 3.52 10.17
C LEU A 817 -6.49 2.56 10.13
N SER A 818 -6.72 1.95 8.97
CA SER A 818 -7.76 0.92 8.80
C SER A 818 -7.42 -0.36 9.59
N PRO A 819 -8.41 -1.20 9.94
CA PRO A 819 -8.16 -2.46 10.64
C PRO A 819 -7.19 -3.38 9.88
N ARG A 820 -7.39 -3.52 8.57
CA ARG A 820 -6.53 -4.34 7.70
C ARG A 820 -5.10 -3.82 7.66
N VAL A 821 -4.91 -2.50 7.52
CA VAL A 821 -3.57 -1.87 7.54
C VAL A 821 -2.87 -2.10 8.88
N LYS A 822 -3.57 -2.01 10.01
CA LYS A 822 -2.99 -2.33 11.33
C LYS A 822 -2.49 -3.77 11.40
N GLU A 823 -3.29 -4.76 11.01
CA GLU A 823 -2.87 -6.16 11.02
C GLU A 823 -1.74 -6.47 10.01
N ILE A 824 -1.71 -5.78 8.85
CA ILE A 824 -0.62 -5.87 7.87
C ILE A 824 0.71 -5.36 8.45
N ILE A 825 0.71 -4.19 9.11
CA ILE A 825 1.89 -3.64 9.80
C ILE A 825 2.42 -4.64 10.84
N ILE A 826 1.52 -5.21 11.63
CA ILE A 826 1.88 -6.16 12.69
C ILE A 826 2.47 -7.45 12.12
N LEU A 827 1.83 -8.06 11.11
CA LEU A 827 2.36 -9.25 10.45
C LEU A 827 3.72 -8.99 9.77
N SER A 828 3.92 -7.79 9.21
CA SER A 828 5.19 -7.38 8.59
C SER A 828 6.32 -7.30 9.63
N VAL A 829 6.07 -6.78 10.84
CA VAL A 829 7.06 -6.79 11.93
C VAL A 829 7.30 -8.21 12.43
N GLY A 830 6.24 -8.90 12.84
CA GLY A 830 6.32 -10.23 13.44
C GLY A 830 6.93 -11.28 12.52
N GLY A 831 6.79 -11.14 11.20
CA GLY A 831 7.43 -11.99 10.19
C GLY A 831 8.95 -11.81 10.18
N GLN A 832 9.42 -10.56 10.05
CA GLN A 832 10.86 -10.23 10.05
C GLN A 832 11.54 -10.56 11.40
N TRP A 833 10.82 -10.47 12.52
CA TRP A 833 11.29 -10.86 13.85
C TRP A 833 11.05 -12.34 14.18
N GLY A 834 10.37 -13.10 13.31
CA GLY A 834 9.98 -14.50 13.56
C GLY A 834 9.21 -14.70 14.87
N SER A 835 8.37 -13.73 15.26
CA SER A 835 7.67 -13.67 16.55
C SER A 835 6.48 -14.62 16.59
N GLY A 836 6.73 -15.89 16.95
CA GLY A 836 5.77 -16.98 16.75
C GLY A 836 4.39 -16.77 17.39
N TYR A 837 4.34 -16.30 18.64
CA TYR A 837 3.08 -16.02 19.34
C TYR A 837 2.31 -14.84 18.72
N GLU A 838 3.03 -13.80 18.30
CA GLU A 838 2.46 -12.61 17.66
C GLU A 838 1.87 -12.96 16.30
N LEU A 839 2.62 -13.71 15.49
CA LEU A 839 2.13 -14.26 14.22
C LEU A 839 0.90 -15.15 14.43
N TYR A 840 0.87 -16.03 15.44
CA TYR A 840 -0.33 -16.80 15.78
C TYR A 840 -1.55 -15.90 16.03
N ALA A 841 -1.41 -14.90 16.91
CA ALA A 841 -2.51 -14.01 17.28
C ALA A 841 -2.98 -13.15 16.10
N HIS A 842 -2.04 -12.57 15.35
CA HIS A 842 -2.34 -11.61 14.29
C HIS A 842 -2.68 -12.26 12.94
N LYS A 843 -2.32 -13.53 12.70
CA LYS A 843 -2.92 -14.31 11.59
C LYS A 843 -4.43 -14.45 11.78
N LEU A 844 -4.88 -14.76 13.00
CA LEU A 844 -6.31 -14.86 13.32
C LEU A 844 -7.01 -13.49 13.19
N ALA A 845 -6.43 -12.42 13.72
CA ALA A 845 -6.99 -11.08 13.60
C ALA A 845 -7.07 -10.60 12.14
N ALA A 846 -6.00 -10.80 11.35
CA ALA A 846 -5.95 -10.45 9.93
C ALA A 846 -7.02 -11.19 9.10
N GLN A 847 -7.25 -12.48 9.37
CA GLN A 847 -8.33 -13.26 8.74
C GLN A 847 -9.72 -12.66 9.05
N MET A 848 -9.96 -12.20 10.28
CA MET A 848 -11.25 -11.63 10.69
C MET A 848 -11.54 -10.27 10.05
N VAL A 849 -10.51 -9.41 9.90
CA VAL A 849 -10.64 -8.12 9.19
C VAL A 849 -10.56 -8.26 7.67
N GLY A 850 -10.30 -9.47 7.15
CA GLY A 850 -10.39 -9.82 5.74
C GLY A 850 -9.13 -9.54 4.91
N VAL A 851 -7.93 -9.61 5.50
CA VAL A 851 -6.67 -9.61 4.74
C VAL A 851 -6.58 -10.93 3.93
N PRO A 852 -6.10 -10.92 2.67
CA PRO A 852 -5.94 -12.14 1.87
C PRO A 852 -4.99 -13.17 2.50
N GLN A 853 -5.29 -14.47 2.40
CA GLN A 853 -4.50 -15.52 3.06
C GLN A 853 -3.08 -15.63 2.50
N ASP A 854 -2.90 -15.42 1.20
CA ASP A 854 -1.60 -15.35 0.54
C ASP A 854 -0.76 -14.16 1.03
N ALA A 855 -1.38 -12.99 1.24
CA ALA A 855 -0.75 -11.85 1.89
C ALA A 855 -0.34 -12.20 3.34
N ILE A 856 -1.24 -12.80 4.12
CA ILE A 856 -0.99 -13.21 5.51
C ILE A 856 0.21 -14.16 5.60
N ASP A 857 0.33 -15.14 4.71
CA ASP A 857 1.42 -16.11 4.74
C ASP A 857 2.75 -15.57 4.23
N ALA A 858 2.75 -14.65 3.25
CA ALA A 858 3.96 -13.93 2.82
C ALA A 858 4.49 -13.01 3.93
N LEU A 859 3.64 -12.12 4.47
CA LEU A 859 4.04 -11.21 5.55
C LEU A 859 4.56 -11.98 6.78
N ALA A 860 3.85 -13.03 7.20
CA ALA A 860 4.25 -13.85 8.35
C ALA A 860 5.49 -14.73 8.12
N SER A 861 6.01 -14.82 6.89
CA SER A 861 7.32 -15.44 6.61
C SER A 861 8.44 -14.41 6.41
N GLY A 862 8.13 -13.11 6.49
CA GLY A 862 9.07 -12.01 6.23
C GLY A 862 9.31 -11.73 4.74
N GLU A 863 8.64 -12.47 3.85
CA GLU A 863 8.75 -12.35 2.39
C GLU A 863 8.00 -11.11 1.86
N PRO A 864 8.33 -10.59 0.67
CA PRO A 864 7.62 -9.47 0.05
C PRO A 864 6.12 -9.72 -0.10
N ALA A 865 5.31 -8.70 0.20
CA ALA A 865 3.86 -8.81 0.19
C ALA A 865 3.29 -9.19 -1.18
N VAL A 866 2.37 -10.17 -1.18
CA VAL A 866 1.56 -10.58 -2.34
C VAL A 866 0.09 -10.32 -2.04
N GLY A 867 -0.77 -10.26 -3.06
CA GLY A 867 -2.23 -10.09 -2.90
C GLY A 867 -2.72 -8.72 -2.41
N LEU A 868 -1.83 -7.84 -1.93
CA LEU A 868 -2.13 -6.47 -1.48
C LEU A 868 -2.06 -5.45 -2.63
N SER A 869 -2.75 -4.32 -2.46
CA SER A 869 -2.69 -3.18 -3.40
C SER A 869 -3.03 -1.86 -2.69
N GLY A 870 -2.62 -0.74 -3.28
CA GLY A 870 -2.81 0.59 -2.68
C GLY A 870 -2.14 0.71 -1.30
N ASP A 871 -2.80 1.43 -0.39
CA ASP A 871 -2.37 1.71 0.99
C ASP A 871 -1.85 0.47 1.73
N GLU A 872 -2.47 -0.69 1.50
CA GLU A 872 -2.10 -1.95 2.14
C GLU A 872 -0.74 -2.48 1.69
N LEU A 873 -0.44 -2.35 0.40
CA LEU A 873 0.87 -2.71 -0.14
C LEU A 873 1.93 -1.70 0.31
N ILE A 874 1.58 -0.41 0.33
CA ILE A 874 2.45 0.68 0.76
C ILE A 874 2.85 0.51 2.24
N ALA A 875 1.89 0.20 3.12
CA ALA A 875 2.17 -0.06 4.53
C ALA A 875 3.06 -1.29 4.73
N ALA A 876 2.84 -2.37 3.98
CA ALA A 876 3.70 -3.55 4.03
C ALA A 876 5.14 -3.24 3.57
N GLN A 877 5.29 -2.54 2.45
CA GLN A 877 6.59 -2.15 1.89
C GLN A 877 7.35 -1.22 2.84
N PHE A 878 6.68 -0.20 3.39
CA PHE A 878 7.27 0.73 4.35
C PHE A 878 7.81 0.01 5.60
N VAL A 879 7.03 -0.92 6.18
CA VAL A 879 7.46 -1.67 7.37
C VAL A 879 8.54 -2.70 7.04
N GLN A 880 8.54 -3.26 5.83
CA GLN A 880 9.60 -4.17 5.37
C GLN A 880 10.91 -3.41 5.16
N GLU A 881 10.88 -2.21 4.56
CA GLU A 881 12.08 -1.38 4.37
C GLU A 881 12.62 -0.86 5.72
N LEU A 882 11.76 -0.31 6.57
CA LEU A 882 12.14 0.24 7.88
C LEU A 882 12.78 -0.81 8.80
N VAL A 883 12.23 -2.02 8.86
CA VAL A 883 12.71 -3.06 9.79
C VAL A 883 13.91 -3.83 9.23
N SER A 884 14.08 -3.92 7.91
CA SER A 884 15.24 -4.59 7.29
C SER A 884 16.45 -3.69 7.03
N THR A 885 16.26 -2.37 6.89
CA THR A 885 17.33 -1.40 6.60
C THR A 885 17.58 -0.36 7.69
N TYR A 886 16.68 -0.25 8.67
CA TYR A 886 16.67 0.80 9.70
C TYR A 886 16.56 2.24 9.13
N ARG A 887 16.06 2.39 7.90
CA ARG A 887 15.72 3.65 7.20
C ARG A 887 14.52 3.42 6.27
N VAL A 888 13.98 4.48 5.66
CA VAL A 888 12.99 4.38 4.57
C VAL A 888 13.39 5.35 3.45
N SER A 889 13.46 4.89 2.21
CA SER A 889 13.71 5.72 1.03
C SER A 889 12.57 6.72 0.75
N ASN A 890 12.90 7.82 0.07
CA ASN A 890 11.99 8.90 -0.30
C ASN A 890 10.72 8.38 -0.99
N ASP A 891 10.87 7.49 -1.97
CA ASP A 891 9.76 6.95 -2.76
C ASP A 891 8.75 6.20 -1.85
N THR A 892 9.25 5.35 -0.94
CA THR A 892 8.40 4.62 0.02
C THR A 892 7.81 5.56 1.10
N TYR A 893 8.59 6.54 1.56
CA TYR A 893 8.13 7.55 2.52
C TYR A 893 6.98 8.39 1.96
N HIS A 894 7.17 8.99 0.78
CA HIS A 894 6.18 9.84 0.14
C HIS A 894 4.96 9.04 -0.35
N ALA A 895 5.13 7.78 -0.77
CA ALA A 895 3.98 6.90 -1.03
C ALA A 895 3.13 6.67 0.24
N ALA A 896 3.77 6.48 1.40
CA ALA A 896 3.08 6.31 2.67
C ALA A 896 2.47 7.63 3.20
N GLU A 897 3.13 8.77 2.98
CA GLU A 897 2.57 10.10 3.28
C GLU A 897 1.36 10.41 2.38
N ALA A 898 1.37 10.00 1.11
CA ALA A 898 0.22 10.10 0.20
C ALA A 898 -0.98 9.25 0.64
N ALA A 899 -0.72 8.02 1.10
CA ALA A 899 -1.76 7.08 1.53
C ALA A 899 -2.37 7.45 2.89
N PHE A 900 -1.55 7.93 3.84
CA PHE A 900 -1.95 8.06 5.25
C PHE A 900 -1.94 9.49 5.80
N GLY A 901 -1.27 10.42 5.13
CA GLY A 901 -0.91 11.74 5.67
C GLY A 901 0.04 11.65 6.86
N GLN A 902 0.63 12.77 7.27
CA GLN A 902 1.62 12.80 8.37
C GLN A 902 1.11 12.15 9.67
N ARG A 903 -0.15 12.37 10.04
CA ARG A 903 -0.74 11.72 11.23
C ARG A 903 -0.87 10.21 11.08
N GLY A 904 -1.35 9.70 9.93
CA GLY A 904 -1.49 8.27 9.72
C GLY A 904 -0.13 7.57 9.55
N LEU A 905 0.85 8.27 8.98
CA LEU A 905 2.23 7.80 8.91
C LEU A 905 2.88 7.73 10.30
N VAL A 906 2.68 8.73 11.16
CA VAL A 906 3.09 8.67 12.57
C VAL A 906 2.36 7.55 13.32
N ASP A 907 1.06 7.32 13.07
CA ASP A 907 0.34 6.17 13.63
C ASP A 907 0.95 4.83 13.18
N LEU A 908 1.39 4.72 11.92
CA LEU A 908 2.00 3.52 11.32
C LEU A 908 3.36 3.22 11.94
N VAL A 909 4.24 4.22 12.03
CA VAL A 909 5.58 4.04 12.60
C VAL A 909 5.51 3.72 14.09
N ASN A 910 4.62 4.38 14.85
CA ASN A 910 4.41 4.06 16.27
C ASN A 910 3.82 2.66 16.46
N LEU A 911 2.96 2.18 15.55
CA LEU A 911 2.44 0.80 15.61
C LEU A 911 3.56 -0.21 15.34
N ALA A 912 4.36 0.00 14.28
CA ALA A 912 5.52 -0.85 13.99
C ALA A 912 6.51 -0.87 15.17
N GLY A 913 6.83 0.28 15.75
CA GLY A 913 7.67 0.41 16.95
C GLY A 913 7.12 -0.32 18.18
N THR A 914 5.80 -0.25 18.41
CA THR A 914 5.13 -0.97 19.49
C THR A 914 5.27 -2.49 19.33
N TYR A 915 5.13 -2.98 18.09
CA TYR A 915 5.25 -4.42 17.81
C TYR A 915 6.69 -4.92 17.70
N LEU A 916 7.67 -4.07 17.36
CA LEU A 916 9.09 -4.38 17.56
C LEU A 916 9.37 -4.67 19.03
N GLY A 917 8.80 -3.89 19.95
CA GLY A 917 8.87 -4.15 21.39
C GLY A 917 8.14 -5.42 21.84
N ALA A 918 6.96 -5.72 21.27
CA ALA A 918 6.23 -6.96 21.55
C ALA A 918 7.03 -8.19 21.07
N SER A 919 7.53 -8.16 19.83
CA SER A 919 8.40 -9.15 19.22
C SER A 919 9.67 -9.36 20.05
N ALA A 920 10.37 -8.30 20.44
CA ALA A 920 11.57 -8.39 21.28
C ALA A 920 11.29 -9.13 22.60
N THR A 921 10.21 -8.77 23.31
CA THR A 921 9.79 -9.43 24.55
C THR A 921 9.43 -10.90 24.33
N LEU A 922 8.61 -11.22 23.32
CA LEU A 922 8.23 -12.60 22.98
C LEU A 922 9.43 -13.48 22.63
N ASN A 923 10.41 -12.90 21.93
CA ASN A 923 11.61 -13.57 21.44
C ASN A 923 12.68 -13.78 22.52
N VAL A 924 12.89 -12.81 23.42
CA VAL A 924 13.75 -12.96 24.61
C VAL A 924 13.32 -14.16 25.43
N PHE A 925 12.01 -14.26 25.70
CA PHE A 925 11.44 -15.30 26.55
C PHE A 925 11.10 -16.59 25.79
N ALA A 926 11.28 -16.63 24.47
CA ALA A 926 10.91 -17.77 23.62
C ALA A 926 9.47 -18.27 23.90
N ILE A 927 8.52 -17.35 24.01
CA ILE A 927 7.13 -17.64 24.37
C ILE A 927 6.46 -18.42 23.22
N PRO A 928 5.97 -19.65 23.46
CA PRO A 928 5.47 -20.51 22.39
C PRO A 928 4.04 -20.16 21.98
N VAL A 929 3.67 -20.59 20.78
CA VAL A 929 2.28 -20.58 20.30
C VAL A 929 1.44 -21.54 21.18
N PRO A 930 0.25 -21.11 21.66
CA PRO A 930 -0.67 -22.01 22.36
C PRO A 930 -1.12 -23.16 21.45
N PRO A 931 -1.23 -24.40 21.93
CA PRO A 931 -1.63 -25.52 21.10
C PRO A 931 -3.03 -25.30 20.53
N GLU A 932 -3.23 -25.77 19.29
CA GLU A 932 -4.54 -25.79 18.65
C GLU A 932 -5.55 -26.54 19.53
N GLN A 933 -6.76 -25.98 19.68
CA GLN A 933 -7.85 -26.65 20.38
C GLN A 933 -8.54 -27.63 19.42
N PRO A 934 -8.71 -28.91 19.81
CA PRO A 934 -9.17 -30.00 18.92
C PRO A 934 -10.70 -30.08 18.74
#